data_AF-A0A6I3T4C5-F1
#
_entry.id   AF-A0A6I3T4C5-F1
#
_cell.length_a   1.000
_cell.length_b   1.000
_cell.length_c   1.000
_cell.angle_alpha   90.00
_cell.angle_beta   90.00
_cell.angle_gamma   90.00
#
_symmetry.space_group_name_H-M   'P 1'
#
loop_
_entity.id
_entity.type
_entity.pdbx_description
1 polymer ?
#
loop_
_entity_poly.entity_id
_entity_poly.type
_entity_poly.pdbx_seq_one_letter_code
_entity_poly.pdbx_strand_id
1 'polypeptide(L)'
;MPVSTTPHRFLCATPLLLALLAQHGYAAETIVKGTDGTVGANGATPGAPGATGGTGGSGIANVGPVEDALTIVRATGGTGGGGGRGAAGNAQTPGGNGGNGGRGGDAVASGHGTLATGDTRTYVQATGGAGGISGTAGGAGTGSTPGVAGTGGTGGTANAAARSIAHGSSSATAEAYSTGGAGRASNAGQGGQGGTANSIAFASSDTGNVSVLAQSTGGLGGSSASRTSGDGGSVTLVNAVSGATTGALRLQQFATGGNATSGPLGAGSGGSGSSSLELSDSAASSLDIEVKARGGDTFAVEPSKTAAHADAALRASSTRSGASLRGYVSATSGSASQYNQAGSAATGNMVLRGEGDVTGTVRAASTGGVASSTVDLGGKGRVVGVSSVNVLGFRGGDDLTANTGTLRAVAAGASSVELQNMAAGGYTTGATGVGRTAARGADTLLTTEGRSTSGAVTIAVKGDANGGGNGNGGAMGGVGGNAIGVIGAATGTSGVLTISQEMTGGHGGASAGLQGATGGNGISTVIVNDSSNTRMKLTGTGTGGVGGASDTSAFGNGGSGNALVQGRGAGVVDVTAIGRGGMGGGGDAQGNSGGLGTAVAHGSSSGNGAVTVAASAYGGNGYKPAYYTPLLHHGDGGTASASASGSSAGGGAVSVSALQVGGDGSWTGTGEYPYSFGAGGNGAASHLADAVSGATTGSLTLVQEARGGNGGPGETSGGRGGDASSRLTVAGQRAGGLNVTVRAEGGNAGGGADATAGSGGNASAELVLTGVQARTTVAVSEASAGAGTGRHQAQPDRGGNASATLTLTGSGNLNGKAIATGNTPLATSSGALAGGNATAVLALEGDGAIVGAATAKGNRYGASGSTAATNGGMASSHASGRTSSAADVTISSTATGGTAGGPLSVGGGVDVSAFGSSAGGKVDVTAQGTGGVSAGMNNSRGGDGVQVVLVNAARGSTTGALVLNQLATGGEGSPGTVGGTGGNGSSTLSLDDLTASNLTLRGTATGGAGGWAENQADWGVGGNGTATVSGNGRDVTLLARAVGGNAMRGGDAVATANGTGITRAVSQAEARGGERAAPYYPLAAHGGNAQATASATAAGRASAQATATG
;
A
#
# COMPACT_ATOMS: atom_id res chain seq x y z
N MET A 1 -10.17 -40.70 104.49
CA MET A 1 -9.01 -40.36 105.34
C MET A 1 -8.05 -39.50 104.51
N PRO A 2 -7.41 -38.48 105.10
CA PRO A 2 -7.82 -37.06 105.26
C PRO A 2 -7.62 -36.21 103.97
N VAL A 3 -8.43 -35.21 103.61
CA VAL A 3 -8.59 -33.82 104.15
C VAL A 3 -7.29 -32.98 104.12
N SER A 4 -7.22 -32.01 103.20
CA SER A 4 -6.75 -30.64 103.49
C SER A 4 -7.18 -29.67 102.39
N THR A 5 -7.86 -28.60 102.81
CA THR A 5 -8.41 -27.51 102.01
C THR A 5 -7.56 -26.24 102.18
N THR A 6 -7.61 -25.38 101.14
CA THR A 6 -7.48 -23.89 101.12
C THR A 6 -6.09 -23.22 101.27
N PRO A 7 -5.87 -21.96 100.77
CA PRO A 7 -6.67 -21.10 99.86
C PRO A 7 -5.87 -20.31 98.77
N HIS A 8 -6.64 -19.60 97.93
CA HIS A 8 -6.29 -18.60 96.89
C HIS A 8 -5.11 -17.63 97.14
N ARG A 9 -4.41 -17.23 96.06
CA ARG A 9 -4.26 -15.83 95.57
C ARG A 9 -3.40 -15.70 94.29
N PHE A 10 -4.03 -15.15 93.23
CA PHE A 10 -3.63 -13.99 92.42
C PHE A 10 -2.14 -13.69 92.07
N LEU A 11 -1.95 -13.30 90.79
CA LEU A 11 -0.85 -12.53 90.16
C LEU A 11 0.49 -13.25 89.84
N CYS A 12 0.72 -13.56 88.55
CA CYS A 12 1.71 -12.87 87.68
C CYS A 12 1.79 -13.55 86.29
N ALA A 13 0.91 -13.17 85.37
CA ALA A 13 0.88 -13.59 83.96
C ALA A 13 1.78 -12.67 83.08
N THR A 14 3.04 -12.47 83.47
CA THR A 14 3.88 -11.41 82.90
C THR A 14 5.14 -11.84 82.13
N PRO A 15 5.71 -13.06 82.25
CA PRO A 15 6.80 -13.46 81.36
C PRO A 15 6.32 -14.11 80.05
N LEU A 16 5.07 -14.61 79.96
CA LEU A 16 4.58 -15.26 78.73
C LEU A 16 4.07 -14.28 77.67
N LEU A 17 3.54 -13.12 78.08
CA LEU A 17 3.11 -12.06 77.14
C LEU A 17 4.30 -11.22 76.64
N LEU A 18 5.41 -11.17 77.39
CA LEU A 18 6.63 -10.47 76.97
C LEU A 18 7.53 -11.32 76.05
N ALA A 19 7.46 -12.66 76.15
CA ALA A 19 8.08 -13.56 75.18
C ALA A 19 7.34 -13.59 73.82
N LEU A 20 6.03 -13.30 73.80
CA LEU A 20 5.23 -13.23 72.57
C LEU A 20 5.32 -11.87 71.86
N LEU A 21 5.74 -10.81 72.55
CA LEU A 21 5.94 -9.46 71.99
C LEU A 21 7.39 -9.18 71.55
N ALA A 22 8.34 -10.08 71.80
CA ALA A 22 9.74 -9.94 71.38
C ALA A 22 10.02 -10.57 69.99
N GLN A 23 9.07 -11.27 69.37
CA GLN A 23 9.20 -11.78 67.99
C GLN A 23 8.81 -10.74 66.93
N HIS A 24 9.15 -9.47 67.16
CA HIS A 24 9.23 -8.53 66.04
C HIS A 24 10.50 -8.89 65.28
N GLY A 25 10.37 -9.74 64.25
CA GLY A 25 11.45 -10.08 63.34
C GLY A 25 12.02 -8.80 62.74
N TYR A 26 13.15 -8.35 63.28
CA TYR A 26 13.92 -7.27 62.69
C TYR A 26 14.45 -7.79 61.36
N ALA A 27 14.14 -7.12 60.26
CA ALA A 27 14.69 -7.46 58.96
C ALA A 27 16.21 -7.61 59.06
N ALA A 28 16.76 -8.78 58.69
CA ALA A 28 18.19 -8.97 58.57
C ALA A 28 18.75 -8.01 57.51
N GLU A 29 19.28 -6.87 57.97
CA GLU A 29 19.97 -5.88 57.14
C GLU A 29 21.49 -5.97 57.36
N THR A 30 22.26 -6.05 56.28
CA THR A 30 23.72 -6.01 56.33
C THR A 30 24.27 -5.09 55.25
N ILE A 31 25.03 -4.07 55.66
CA ILE A 31 25.64 -3.07 54.78
C ILE A 31 27.15 -3.09 55.00
N VAL A 32 27.93 -3.36 53.95
CA VAL A 32 29.40 -3.39 54.01
C VAL A 32 30.01 -2.46 52.96
N LYS A 33 30.97 -1.63 53.38
CA LYS A 33 31.78 -0.78 52.48
C LYS A 33 33.24 -1.21 52.55
N GLY A 34 33.87 -1.42 51.40
CA GLY A 34 35.30 -1.66 51.29
C GLY A 34 36.14 -0.42 51.62
N THR A 35 37.37 -0.62 52.06
CA THR A 35 38.29 0.47 52.42
C THR A 35 38.74 1.24 51.18
N ASP A 36 38.76 2.56 51.22
CA ASP A 36 39.28 3.35 50.11
C ASP A 36 40.82 3.14 49.96
N GLY A 37 41.31 3.17 48.72
CA GLY A 37 42.72 2.99 48.40
C GLY A 37 43.55 4.21 48.79
N THR A 38 44.82 3.99 49.15
CA THR A 38 45.73 5.07 49.56
C THR A 38 46.14 5.93 48.37
N VAL A 39 46.25 7.25 48.57
CA VAL A 39 46.77 8.16 47.53
C VAL A 39 48.26 7.89 47.33
N GLY A 40 48.71 7.83 46.07
CA GLY A 40 50.11 7.69 45.72
C GLY A 40 50.93 8.91 46.13
N ALA A 41 52.14 8.68 46.64
CA ALA A 41 53.07 9.76 46.98
C ALA A 41 53.48 10.58 45.76
N ASN A 42 53.60 11.89 45.92
CA ASN A 42 54.14 12.77 44.88
C ASN A 42 55.64 12.50 44.68
N GLY A 43 56.16 12.77 43.47
CA GLY A 43 57.60 12.77 43.20
C GLY A 43 58.31 13.78 44.10
N ALA A 44 59.37 13.35 44.78
CA ALA A 44 60.05 14.15 45.79
C ALA A 44 61.24 14.97 45.25
N THR A 45 61.82 14.56 44.12
CA THR A 45 63.01 15.20 43.51
C THR A 45 62.74 15.57 42.05
N PRO A 46 63.40 16.60 41.48
CA PRO A 46 63.12 17.04 40.12
C PRO A 46 63.20 15.92 39.08
N GLY A 47 62.11 15.71 38.33
CA GLY A 47 61.97 14.62 37.38
C GLY A 47 61.54 13.26 37.97
N ALA A 48 61.39 13.13 39.29
CA ALA A 48 60.88 11.90 39.90
C ALA A 48 59.40 11.67 39.59
N PRO A 49 59.01 10.45 39.21
CA PRO A 49 57.62 10.12 38.97
C PRO A 49 56.80 10.10 40.27
N GLY A 50 55.51 10.38 40.17
CA GLY A 50 54.55 10.11 41.25
C GLY A 50 54.27 8.61 41.37
N ALA A 51 53.98 8.14 42.58
CA ALA A 51 53.60 6.76 42.82
C ALA A 51 52.15 6.48 42.41
N THR A 52 51.86 5.25 42.02
CA THR A 52 50.49 4.79 41.73
C THR A 52 49.63 4.80 43.00
N GLY A 53 48.35 5.14 42.88
CA GLY A 53 47.40 5.02 43.98
C GLY A 53 47.09 3.57 44.33
N GLY A 54 46.84 3.30 45.61
CA GLY A 54 46.45 1.98 46.11
C GLY A 54 45.08 1.55 45.59
N THR A 55 44.86 0.25 45.46
CA THR A 55 43.55 -0.31 45.09
C THR A 55 42.55 -0.13 46.24
N GLY A 56 41.28 0.15 45.91
CA GLY A 56 40.20 0.07 46.88
C GLY A 56 40.00 -1.37 47.37
N GLY A 57 39.73 -1.54 48.66
CA GLY A 57 39.37 -2.82 49.26
C GLY A 57 37.97 -3.26 48.85
N SER A 58 37.74 -4.57 48.85
CA SER A 58 36.44 -5.12 48.46
C SER A 58 35.38 -4.91 49.55
N GLY A 59 34.14 -4.60 49.16
CA GLY A 59 32.98 -4.69 50.04
C GLY A 59 32.36 -6.08 49.93
N ILE A 60 32.30 -6.85 51.02
CA ILE A 60 31.71 -8.20 51.01
C ILE A 60 30.63 -8.25 52.10
N ALA A 61 29.37 -8.32 51.67
CA ALA A 61 28.20 -8.46 52.55
C ALA A 61 27.56 -9.83 52.31
N ASN A 62 27.42 -10.65 53.35
CA ASN A 62 26.80 -11.97 53.25
C ASN A 62 25.85 -12.21 54.41
N VAL A 63 24.59 -12.52 54.11
CA VAL A 63 23.58 -12.97 55.07
C VAL A 63 23.24 -14.41 54.72
N GLY A 64 23.49 -15.32 55.67
CA GLY A 64 23.10 -16.73 55.55
C GLY A 64 21.57 -16.91 55.56
N PRO A 65 21.07 -18.16 55.58
CA PRO A 65 19.63 -18.41 55.73
C PRO A 65 19.09 -17.71 56.99
N VAL A 66 18.11 -16.83 56.82
CA VAL A 66 17.39 -16.15 57.93
C VAL A 66 15.89 -16.37 57.82
N GLU A 67 15.24 -16.59 58.96
CA GLU A 67 13.78 -16.74 59.07
C GLU A 67 13.07 -15.38 59.17
N ASP A 68 13.28 -14.54 58.16
CA ASP A 68 12.69 -13.19 58.10
C ASP A 68 11.81 -13.00 56.85
N ALA A 69 10.74 -12.21 57.02
CA ALA A 69 9.91 -11.77 55.91
C ALA A 69 10.66 -10.83 54.95
N LEU A 70 11.72 -10.16 55.41
CA LEU A 70 12.53 -9.24 54.61
C LEU A 70 14.02 -9.37 54.95
N THR A 71 14.85 -9.66 53.94
CA THR A 71 16.31 -9.69 54.03
C THR A 71 16.92 -8.63 53.11
N ILE A 72 17.76 -7.73 53.62
CA ILE A 72 18.40 -6.65 52.86
C ILE A 72 19.93 -6.77 52.95
N VAL A 73 20.61 -6.96 51.83
CA VAL A 73 22.08 -7.07 51.79
C VAL A 73 22.68 -6.06 50.82
N ARG A 74 23.60 -5.21 51.29
CA ARG A 74 24.26 -4.19 50.48
C ARG A 74 25.79 -4.26 50.61
N ALA A 75 26.49 -4.32 49.48
CA ALA A 75 27.95 -4.23 49.44
C ALA A 75 28.39 -3.09 48.52
N THR A 76 29.34 -2.27 48.97
CA THR A 76 29.98 -1.22 48.16
C THR A 76 31.49 -1.39 48.20
N GLY A 77 32.13 -1.48 47.03
CA GLY A 77 33.60 -1.53 46.95
C GLY A 77 34.23 -0.19 47.33
N GLY A 78 35.44 -0.23 47.92
CA GLY A 78 36.20 0.98 48.22
C GLY A 78 36.65 1.69 46.94
N THR A 79 36.75 3.01 46.97
CA THR A 79 37.28 3.77 45.83
C THR A 79 38.79 3.55 45.68
N GLY A 80 39.31 3.57 44.45
CA GLY A 80 40.75 3.53 44.20
C GLY A 80 41.43 4.83 44.61
N GLY A 81 42.65 4.73 45.14
CA GLY A 81 43.45 5.89 45.54
C GLY A 81 43.90 6.72 44.35
N GLY A 82 44.02 8.04 44.52
CA GLY A 82 44.56 8.91 43.48
C GLY A 82 46.04 8.64 43.20
N GLY A 83 46.49 8.77 41.95
CA GLY A 83 47.92 8.73 41.63
C GLY A 83 48.66 9.98 42.12
N GLY A 84 49.91 9.81 42.53
CA GLY A 84 50.77 10.92 42.96
C GLY A 84 51.18 11.81 41.80
N ARG A 85 51.40 13.10 42.07
CA ARG A 85 51.89 14.06 41.06
C ARG A 85 53.37 13.81 40.77
N GLY A 86 53.79 13.87 39.52
CA GLY A 86 55.20 13.89 39.14
C GLY A 86 55.87 15.20 39.58
N ALA A 87 57.14 15.14 39.97
CA ALA A 87 57.90 16.33 40.34
C ALA A 87 58.27 17.15 39.10
N ALA A 88 58.29 18.48 39.20
CA ALA A 88 58.75 19.34 38.12
C ALA A 88 60.22 19.03 37.74
N GLY A 89 60.55 19.10 36.45
CA GLY A 89 61.91 18.92 35.96
C GLY A 89 62.80 20.13 36.28
N ASN A 90 64.11 19.98 36.04
CA ASN A 90 65.05 21.10 36.03
C ASN A 90 65.69 21.25 34.63
N ALA A 91 66.69 22.11 34.47
CA ALA A 91 67.33 22.36 33.18
C ALA A 91 67.98 21.10 32.54
N GLN A 92 68.26 20.06 33.33
CA GLN A 92 68.93 18.83 32.91
C GLN A 92 68.00 17.60 32.91
N THR A 93 66.88 17.66 33.63
CA THR A 93 65.94 16.54 33.77
C THR A 93 64.53 16.92 33.32
N PRO A 94 63.85 16.08 32.51
CA PRO A 94 62.43 16.23 32.21
C PRO A 94 61.56 16.24 33.48
N GLY A 95 60.32 16.71 33.35
CA GLY A 95 59.31 16.55 34.39
C GLY A 95 59.03 15.07 34.68
N GLY A 96 58.78 14.74 35.94
CA GLY A 96 58.45 13.38 36.34
C GLY A 96 57.04 13.00 35.89
N ASN A 97 56.85 11.72 35.58
CA ASN A 97 55.53 11.22 35.20
C ASN A 97 54.56 11.26 36.38
N GLY A 98 53.27 11.52 36.12
CA GLY A 98 52.23 11.31 37.12
C GLY A 98 52.02 9.82 37.40
N GLY A 99 51.73 9.47 38.66
CA GLY A 99 51.37 8.11 39.03
C GLY A 99 49.99 7.72 38.52
N ASN A 100 49.73 6.44 38.30
CA ASN A 100 48.42 5.97 37.86
C ASN A 100 47.40 6.04 39.02
N GLY A 101 46.12 6.19 38.71
CA GLY A 101 45.05 5.99 39.68
C GLY A 101 44.92 4.51 40.06
N GLY A 102 44.61 4.23 41.34
CA GLY A 102 44.35 2.87 41.82
C GLY A 102 43.03 2.32 41.27
N ARG A 103 42.92 1.00 41.13
CA ARG A 103 41.66 0.34 40.76
C ARG A 103 40.64 0.45 41.92
N GLY A 104 39.36 0.61 41.59
CA GLY A 104 38.28 0.53 42.57
C GLY A 104 38.08 -0.90 43.09
N GLY A 105 37.72 -1.03 44.36
CA GLY A 105 37.48 -2.31 45.01
C GLY A 105 36.22 -3.00 44.50
N ASP A 106 36.21 -4.33 44.53
CA ASP A 106 35.06 -5.10 44.08
C ASP A 106 33.94 -5.10 45.16
N ALA A 107 32.71 -5.37 44.76
CA ALA A 107 31.57 -5.52 45.67
C ALA A 107 30.91 -6.89 45.49
N VAL A 108 30.71 -7.62 46.58
CA VAL A 108 30.01 -8.90 46.61
C VAL A 108 28.93 -8.84 47.68
N ALA A 109 27.66 -8.96 47.27
CA ALA A 109 26.52 -9.02 48.17
C ALA A 109 25.77 -10.35 47.98
N SER A 110 25.47 -11.06 49.07
CA SER A 110 24.75 -12.34 49.06
C SER A 110 23.71 -12.39 50.19
N GLY A 111 22.46 -12.71 49.88
CA GLY A 111 21.37 -12.80 50.87
C GLY A 111 20.49 -14.03 50.67
N HIS A 112 20.05 -14.64 51.76
CA HIS A 112 19.20 -15.84 51.75
C HIS A 112 18.07 -15.75 52.79
N GLY A 113 16.84 -15.47 52.36
CA GLY A 113 15.64 -15.53 53.21
C GLY A 113 14.91 -16.87 53.05
N THR A 114 14.47 -17.45 54.17
CA THR A 114 13.64 -18.67 54.19
C THR A 114 12.54 -18.50 55.22
N LEU A 115 11.26 -18.60 54.85
CA LEU A 115 10.17 -18.42 55.81
C LEU A 115 9.16 -19.58 55.76
N ALA A 116 8.91 -20.18 56.92
CA ALA A 116 7.99 -21.31 57.07
C ALA A 116 6.52 -20.91 56.87
N THR A 117 6.13 -19.70 57.28
CA THR A 117 4.78 -19.14 57.10
C THR A 117 4.84 -17.62 56.87
N GLY A 118 4.01 -17.10 55.97
CA GLY A 118 4.08 -15.69 55.53
C GLY A 118 4.98 -15.47 54.31
N ASP A 119 4.84 -14.32 53.66
CA ASP A 119 5.59 -13.97 52.46
C ASP A 119 7.05 -13.63 52.81
N THR A 120 8.00 -13.99 51.93
CA THR A 120 9.42 -13.61 52.09
C THR A 120 9.93 -12.80 50.89
N ARG A 121 10.78 -11.81 51.19
CA ARG A 121 11.46 -10.97 50.21
C ARG A 121 12.94 -10.85 50.53
N THR A 122 13.80 -11.12 49.55
CA THR A 122 15.25 -10.95 49.66
C THR A 122 15.72 -9.91 48.65
N TYR A 123 16.31 -8.82 49.13
CA TYR A 123 16.83 -7.71 48.34
C TYR A 123 18.34 -7.61 48.50
N VAL A 124 19.08 -7.70 47.40
CA VAL A 124 20.55 -7.72 47.39
C VAL A 124 21.09 -6.68 46.41
N GLN A 125 22.04 -5.87 46.85
CA GLN A 125 22.64 -4.79 46.07
C GLN A 125 24.17 -4.80 46.17
N ALA A 126 24.87 -4.82 45.05
CA ALA A 126 26.33 -4.69 44.98
C ALA A 126 26.74 -3.50 44.09
N THR A 127 27.60 -2.63 44.58
CA THR A 127 28.13 -1.47 43.83
C THR A 127 29.65 -1.47 43.85
N GLY A 128 30.28 -1.69 42.69
CA GLY A 128 31.73 -1.67 42.57
C GLY A 128 32.30 -0.30 42.92
N GLY A 129 33.48 -0.28 43.54
CA GLY A 129 34.17 0.96 43.87
C GLY A 129 34.62 1.70 42.61
N ALA A 130 34.56 3.03 42.63
CA ALA A 130 35.10 3.83 41.52
C ALA A 130 36.64 3.71 41.48
N GLY A 131 37.24 3.81 40.30
CA GLY A 131 38.69 3.92 40.17
C GLY A 131 39.25 5.21 40.82
N GLY A 132 40.57 5.30 40.90
CA GLY A 132 41.30 6.47 41.36
C GLY A 132 41.58 7.47 40.23
N ILE A 133 41.70 8.76 40.58
CA ILE A 133 42.10 9.80 39.62
C ILE A 133 43.60 9.65 39.30
N SER A 134 44.01 9.89 38.06
CA SER A 134 45.44 9.89 37.72
C SER A 134 46.23 11.01 38.41
N GLY A 135 47.50 10.78 38.68
CA GLY A 135 48.46 11.82 39.03
C GLY A 135 48.78 12.75 37.86
N THR A 136 48.99 14.04 38.15
CA THR A 136 49.40 15.03 37.14
C THR A 136 50.88 14.89 36.82
N ALA A 137 51.27 15.15 35.58
CA ALA A 137 52.68 15.26 35.20
C ALA A 137 53.39 16.40 35.95
N GLY A 138 54.68 16.24 36.20
CA GLY A 138 55.56 17.33 36.60
C GLY A 138 55.79 18.30 35.44
N GLY A 139 55.83 19.60 35.75
CA GLY A 139 56.13 20.65 34.75
C GLY A 139 57.53 20.48 34.13
N ALA A 140 57.71 20.95 32.90
CA ALA A 140 59.02 21.01 32.26
C ALA A 140 59.97 21.91 33.04
N GLY A 141 61.25 21.53 33.14
CA GLY A 141 62.31 22.49 33.40
C GLY A 141 62.58 23.34 32.16
N THR A 142 63.24 24.49 32.31
CA THR A 142 63.64 25.33 31.17
C THR A 142 64.49 24.52 30.18
N GLY A 143 63.94 24.21 29.00
CA GLY A 143 64.60 23.42 27.96
C GLY A 143 64.33 21.91 27.94
N SER A 144 63.55 21.36 28.88
CA SER A 144 63.19 19.94 28.95
C SER A 144 61.70 19.68 28.68
N THR A 145 61.30 18.42 28.45
CA THR A 145 59.89 18.07 28.23
C THR A 145 59.14 17.88 29.55
N PRO A 146 57.85 18.22 29.65
CA PRO A 146 57.01 17.83 30.79
C PRO A 146 56.92 16.30 30.90
N GLY A 147 56.62 15.81 32.11
CA GLY A 147 56.31 14.39 32.30
C GLY A 147 55.01 13.97 31.61
N VAL A 148 54.76 12.66 31.55
CA VAL A 148 53.48 12.11 31.08
C VAL A 148 52.55 11.94 32.29
N ALA A 149 51.27 12.34 32.18
CA ALA A 149 50.31 12.10 33.25
C ALA A 149 49.96 10.60 33.36
N GLY A 150 49.60 10.15 34.57
CA GLY A 150 49.20 8.78 34.80
C GLY A 150 47.86 8.44 34.13
N THR A 151 47.53 7.15 34.04
CA THR A 151 46.21 6.69 33.63
C THR A 151 45.21 6.77 34.79
N GLY A 152 43.92 6.96 34.47
CA GLY A 152 42.85 6.81 35.46
C GLY A 152 42.73 5.36 35.91
N GLY A 153 42.29 5.15 37.14
CA GLY A 153 42.02 3.82 37.68
C GLY A 153 40.75 3.21 37.10
N THR A 154 40.75 1.90 36.89
CA THR A 154 39.56 1.15 36.46
C THR A 154 38.54 1.07 37.61
N GLY A 155 37.26 0.97 37.28
CA GLY A 155 36.22 0.65 38.25
C GLY A 155 36.32 -0.79 38.78
N GLY A 156 35.76 -1.02 39.96
CA GLY A 156 35.62 -2.35 40.57
C GLY A 156 34.42 -3.13 40.04
N THR A 157 34.46 -4.45 40.16
CA THR A 157 33.38 -5.34 39.73
C THR A 157 32.28 -5.44 40.79
N ALA A 158 31.01 -5.62 40.40
CA ALA A 158 29.89 -5.84 41.32
C ALA A 158 29.19 -7.18 41.10
N ASN A 159 29.02 -7.96 42.17
CA ASN A 159 28.33 -9.26 42.17
C ASN A 159 27.22 -9.28 43.23
N ALA A 160 25.97 -9.50 42.83
CA ALA A 160 24.81 -9.60 43.73
C ALA A 160 24.13 -10.98 43.61
N ALA A 161 23.86 -11.65 44.72
CA ALA A 161 23.19 -12.96 44.77
C ALA A 161 22.02 -12.97 45.77
N ALA A 162 20.78 -13.13 45.30
CA ALA A 162 19.57 -13.16 46.14
C ALA A 162 18.90 -14.54 46.13
N ARG A 163 18.49 -15.06 47.29
CA ARG A 163 17.76 -16.31 47.43
C ARG A 163 16.57 -16.16 48.39
N SER A 164 15.36 -16.51 47.98
CA SER A 164 14.14 -16.42 48.81
C SER A 164 13.31 -17.71 48.75
N ILE A 165 12.97 -18.32 49.89
CA ILE A 165 12.18 -19.56 49.96
C ILE A 165 10.97 -19.33 50.87
N ALA A 166 9.77 -19.47 50.33
CA ALA A 166 8.52 -19.48 51.09
C ALA A 166 7.91 -20.89 51.07
N HIS A 167 7.11 -21.24 52.07
CA HIS A 167 6.36 -22.49 52.12
C HIS A 167 4.84 -22.26 52.10
N GLY A 168 4.06 -23.27 51.72
CA GLY A 168 2.60 -23.21 51.65
C GLY A 168 2.08 -22.29 50.55
N SER A 169 1.13 -21.41 50.90
CA SER A 169 0.51 -20.44 49.98
C SER A 169 1.22 -19.09 49.95
N SER A 170 2.28 -18.92 50.72
CA SER A 170 3.05 -17.68 50.80
C SER A 170 3.84 -17.39 49.54
N SER A 171 3.98 -16.12 49.20
CA SER A 171 4.76 -15.68 48.05
C SER A 171 6.25 -15.53 48.38
N ALA A 172 7.11 -15.77 47.40
CA ALA A 172 8.57 -15.59 47.52
C ALA A 172 9.07 -14.58 46.48
N THR A 173 9.86 -13.59 46.92
CA THR A 173 10.42 -12.55 46.06
C THR A 173 11.94 -12.46 46.24
N ALA A 174 12.71 -12.56 45.15
CA ALA A 174 14.16 -12.37 45.18
C ALA A 174 14.60 -11.31 44.16
N GLU A 175 15.34 -10.31 44.63
CA GLU A 175 15.82 -9.19 43.81
C GLU A 175 17.33 -9.00 43.99
N ALA A 176 18.08 -9.06 42.89
CA ALA A 176 19.54 -8.84 42.87
C ALA A 176 19.89 -7.68 41.92
N TYR A 177 20.55 -6.65 42.45
CA TYR A 177 21.01 -5.46 41.72
C TYR A 177 22.53 -5.36 41.79
N SER A 178 23.20 -5.22 40.65
CA SER A 178 24.63 -4.95 40.60
C SER A 178 24.96 -3.77 39.70
N THR A 179 25.89 -2.91 40.14
CA THR A 179 26.40 -1.78 39.35
C THR A 179 27.92 -1.76 39.40
N GLY A 180 28.56 -1.92 38.24
CA GLY A 180 30.01 -1.85 38.13
C GLY A 180 30.53 -0.46 38.52
N GLY A 181 31.73 -0.41 39.10
CA GLY A 181 32.35 0.86 39.48
C GLY A 181 32.68 1.72 38.27
N ALA A 182 32.58 3.04 38.39
CA ALA A 182 33.01 3.93 37.32
C ALA A 182 34.55 3.93 37.20
N GLY A 183 35.05 3.90 35.96
CA GLY A 183 36.41 4.32 35.67
C GLY A 183 36.56 5.81 35.96
N ARG A 184 37.69 6.23 36.53
CA ARG A 184 37.89 7.66 36.85
C ARG A 184 38.71 8.41 35.83
N ALA A 185 38.50 9.73 35.87
CA ALA A 185 39.08 10.65 34.92
C ALA A 185 40.60 10.73 35.05
N SER A 186 41.24 11.06 33.94
CA SER A 186 42.65 11.44 33.92
C SER A 186 42.82 12.87 33.41
N ASN A 187 43.69 13.63 34.09
CA ASN A 187 43.94 15.03 33.76
C ASN A 187 44.82 15.19 32.50
N ALA A 188 45.54 14.14 32.07
CA ALA A 188 46.28 14.10 30.81
C ALA A 188 46.64 12.67 30.30
N GLY A 189 46.08 11.62 30.90
CA GLY A 189 46.38 10.22 30.57
C GLY A 189 45.22 9.53 29.86
N GLN A 190 45.22 8.20 29.78
CA GLN A 190 44.03 7.45 29.37
C GLN A 190 43.02 7.40 30.52
N GLY A 191 41.72 7.57 30.24
CA GLY A 191 40.67 7.38 31.23
C GLY A 191 40.55 5.92 31.67
N GLY A 192 40.22 5.66 32.94
CA GLY A 192 40.07 4.29 33.42
C GLY A 192 38.85 3.59 32.84
N GLN A 193 38.89 2.28 32.64
CA GLN A 193 37.72 1.51 32.17
C GLN A 193 36.63 1.40 33.26
N GLY A 194 35.37 1.29 32.85
CA GLY A 194 34.26 0.94 33.74
C GLY A 194 34.32 -0.52 34.21
N GLY A 195 33.88 -0.77 35.45
CA GLY A 195 33.81 -2.11 36.04
C GLY A 195 32.62 -2.92 35.51
N THR A 196 32.70 -4.25 35.57
CA THR A 196 31.61 -5.14 35.15
C THR A 196 30.59 -5.37 36.28
N ALA A 197 29.40 -5.88 35.95
CA ALA A 197 28.35 -6.20 36.92
C ALA A 197 27.70 -7.56 36.62
N ASN A 198 27.38 -8.33 37.66
CA ASN A 198 26.70 -9.62 37.60
C ASN A 198 25.68 -9.77 38.74
N SER A 199 24.46 -10.20 38.42
CA SER A 199 23.39 -10.41 39.39
C SER A 199 22.79 -11.80 39.18
N ILE A 200 22.54 -12.55 40.25
CA ILE A 200 21.87 -13.86 40.22
C ILE A 200 20.75 -13.86 41.28
N ALA A 201 19.56 -14.32 40.95
CA ALA A 201 18.43 -14.40 41.87
C ALA A 201 17.66 -15.74 41.75
N PHE A 202 17.23 -16.29 42.89
CA PHE A 202 16.40 -17.49 42.98
C PHE A 202 15.24 -17.28 43.96
N ALA A 203 14.03 -17.69 43.60
CA ALA A 203 12.94 -17.81 44.58
C ALA A 203 12.06 -19.06 44.42
N SER A 204 11.53 -19.59 45.53
CA SER A 204 10.68 -20.80 45.53
C SER A 204 9.49 -20.66 46.47
N SER A 205 8.34 -21.18 46.07
CA SER A 205 7.14 -21.36 46.90
C SER A 205 6.43 -22.67 46.53
N ASP A 206 5.66 -23.26 47.43
CA ASP A 206 4.88 -24.47 47.10
C ASP A 206 3.71 -24.12 46.17
N THR A 207 2.85 -23.18 46.60
CA THR A 207 1.63 -22.76 45.87
C THR A 207 1.45 -21.25 45.73
N GLY A 208 2.23 -20.44 46.46
CA GLY A 208 2.19 -18.99 46.36
C GLY A 208 2.92 -18.46 45.13
N ASN A 209 2.81 -17.16 44.88
CA ASN A 209 3.43 -16.55 43.72
C ASN A 209 4.94 -16.39 43.92
N VAL A 210 5.70 -16.52 42.82
CA VAL A 210 7.15 -16.36 42.82
C VAL A 210 7.53 -15.23 41.87
N SER A 211 8.32 -14.27 42.36
CA SER A 211 8.82 -13.12 41.58
C SER A 211 10.33 -12.99 41.72
N VAL A 212 11.06 -13.04 40.61
CA VAL A 212 12.53 -13.05 40.60
C VAL A 212 13.06 -11.98 39.65
N LEU A 213 13.95 -11.13 40.14
CA LEU A 213 14.58 -10.06 39.36
C LEU A 213 16.10 -10.09 39.52
N ALA A 214 16.81 -10.13 38.39
CA ALA A 214 18.25 -9.87 38.32
C ALA A 214 18.51 -8.71 37.36
N GLN A 215 19.10 -7.63 37.89
CA GLN A 215 19.47 -6.45 37.12
C GLN A 215 20.95 -6.12 37.31
N SER A 216 21.66 -5.92 36.20
CA SER A 216 23.09 -5.57 36.19
C SER A 216 23.36 -4.38 35.26
N THR A 217 24.13 -3.42 35.75
CA THR A 217 24.56 -2.23 35.00
C THR A 217 26.08 -2.11 35.01
N GLY A 218 26.70 -2.03 33.83
CA GLY A 218 28.14 -1.84 33.70
C GLY A 218 28.55 -0.45 34.17
N GLY A 219 29.79 -0.33 34.67
CA GLY A 219 30.34 0.94 35.12
C GLY A 219 30.62 1.89 33.96
N LEU A 220 30.55 3.20 34.22
CA LEU A 220 30.91 4.23 33.25
C LEU A 220 32.41 4.18 32.95
N GLY A 221 32.79 4.41 31.70
CA GLY A 221 34.18 4.66 31.32
C GLY A 221 34.67 6.00 31.84
N GLY A 222 35.94 6.11 32.21
CA GLY A 222 36.55 7.31 32.78
C GLY A 222 36.93 8.34 31.72
N SER A 223 36.73 9.63 32.01
CA SER A 223 37.03 10.71 31.06
C SER A 223 38.54 10.94 30.91
N SER A 224 38.97 11.51 29.80
CA SER A 224 40.35 11.98 29.64
C SER A 224 40.34 13.41 29.12
N ALA A 225 41.19 14.27 29.68
CA ALA A 225 41.35 15.64 29.21
C ALA A 225 42.36 15.76 28.05
N SER A 226 43.09 14.71 27.68
CA SER A 226 44.10 14.82 26.60
C SER A 226 44.42 13.53 25.83
N ARG A 227 43.76 12.40 26.10
CA ARG A 227 43.92 11.12 25.37
C ARG A 227 42.56 10.43 25.22
N THR A 228 42.56 9.16 24.83
CA THR A 228 41.37 8.32 24.75
C THR A 228 40.71 8.16 26.13
N SER A 229 39.40 8.33 26.22
CA SER A 229 38.66 7.98 27.43
C SER A 229 38.53 6.46 27.58
N GLY A 230 38.11 6.02 28.77
CA GLY A 230 37.92 4.60 29.07
C GLY A 230 36.64 4.05 28.46
N ASP A 231 36.66 2.76 28.14
CA ASP A 231 35.47 2.03 27.70
C ASP A 231 34.48 1.85 28.87
N GLY A 232 33.19 1.76 28.55
CA GLY A 232 32.17 1.36 29.50
C GLY A 232 32.22 -0.13 29.83
N GLY A 233 31.82 -0.50 31.06
CA GLY A 233 31.81 -1.89 31.50
C GLY A 233 30.73 -2.71 30.78
N SER A 234 31.06 -3.92 30.31
CA SER A 234 30.07 -4.82 29.71
C SER A 234 29.32 -5.63 30.77
N VAL A 235 28.11 -6.07 30.43
CA VAL A 235 27.25 -6.91 31.28
C VAL A 235 26.76 -8.11 30.48
N THR A 236 26.94 -9.31 31.03
CA THR A 236 26.43 -10.56 30.47
C THR A 236 25.67 -11.31 31.55
N LEU A 237 24.37 -11.54 31.34
CA LEU A 237 23.52 -12.35 32.20
C LEU A 237 23.09 -13.60 31.44
N VAL A 238 23.37 -14.78 32.00
CA VAL A 238 22.96 -16.09 31.45
C VAL A 238 22.26 -16.86 32.54
N ASN A 239 20.96 -17.12 32.39
CA ASN A 239 20.15 -17.81 33.39
C ASN A 239 20.30 -17.21 34.79
N ALA A 240 20.33 -15.87 34.85
CA ALA A 240 20.57 -15.13 36.09
C ALA A 240 19.35 -15.15 37.02
N VAL A 241 18.18 -15.54 36.52
CA VAL A 241 16.96 -15.72 37.32
C VAL A 241 16.44 -17.15 37.19
N SER A 242 15.97 -17.70 38.30
CA SER A 242 15.29 -19.01 38.34
C SER A 242 14.28 -19.07 39.48
N GLY A 243 13.26 -19.92 39.37
CA GLY A 243 12.31 -20.12 40.47
C GLY A 243 11.41 -21.34 40.28
N ALA A 244 10.67 -21.69 41.33
CA ALA A 244 9.77 -22.85 41.35
C ALA A 244 8.50 -22.56 42.15
N THR A 245 7.33 -22.86 41.58
CA THR A 245 6.02 -22.81 42.26
C THR A 245 4.95 -23.53 41.45
N THR A 246 3.85 -23.91 42.10
CA THR A 246 2.60 -24.27 41.39
C THR A 246 1.66 -23.07 41.14
N GLY A 247 1.92 -21.93 41.80
CA GLY A 247 1.25 -20.63 41.61
C GLY A 247 1.70 -19.91 40.33
N ALA A 248 1.76 -18.58 40.34
CA ALA A 248 2.30 -17.80 39.22
C ALA A 248 3.82 -17.59 39.36
N LEU A 249 4.58 -17.75 38.27
CA LEU A 249 6.03 -17.52 38.21
C LEU A 249 6.36 -16.32 37.32
N ARG A 250 7.01 -15.30 37.89
CA ARG A 250 7.52 -14.12 37.18
C ARG A 250 9.03 -14.04 37.25
N LEU A 251 9.70 -13.97 36.10
CA LEU A 251 11.17 -13.89 35.98
C LEU A 251 11.57 -12.66 35.16
N GLN A 252 12.47 -11.84 35.68
CA GLN A 252 12.94 -10.61 35.02
C GLN A 252 14.47 -10.53 35.02
N GLN A 253 15.09 -10.39 33.84
CA GLN A 253 16.55 -10.36 33.68
C GLN A 253 17.00 -9.17 32.81
N PHE A 254 17.70 -8.19 33.40
CA PHE A 254 18.07 -6.94 32.73
C PHE A 254 19.59 -6.72 32.71
N ALA A 255 20.20 -6.68 31.52
CA ALA A 255 21.60 -6.34 31.30
C ALA A 255 21.74 -4.97 30.64
N THR A 256 22.44 -4.03 31.28
CA THR A 256 22.75 -2.71 30.70
C THR A 256 24.25 -2.48 30.69
N GLY A 257 24.84 -2.34 29.51
CA GLY A 257 26.25 -1.97 29.39
C GLY A 257 26.50 -0.53 29.84
N GLY A 258 27.70 -0.26 30.36
CA GLY A 258 28.11 1.05 30.83
C GLY A 258 28.41 2.00 29.68
N ASN A 259 28.12 3.30 29.84
CA ASN A 259 28.44 4.29 28.82
C ASN A 259 29.94 4.59 28.78
N ALA A 260 30.46 4.90 27.60
CA ALA A 260 31.73 5.58 27.48
C ALA A 260 31.58 7.08 27.80
N THR A 261 32.67 7.72 28.22
CA THR A 261 32.72 9.18 28.37
C THR A 261 33.50 9.82 27.23
N SER A 262 33.44 11.14 27.08
CA SER A 262 34.19 11.86 26.04
C SER A 262 35.63 12.17 26.45
N GLY A 263 36.52 12.21 25.46
CA GLY A 263 37.89 12.71 25.56
C GLY A 263 38.28 13.42 24.24
N PRO A 264 39.18 14.40 24.27
CA PRO A 264 39.49 15.23 23.10
C PRO A 264 40.27 14.50 22.01
N LEU A 265 40.91 13.37 22.31
CA LEU A 265 41.59 12.51 21.31
C LEU A 265 40.82 11.20 21.03
N GLY A 266 39.51 11.17 21.32
CA GLY A 266 38.65 10.03 21.07
C GLY A 266 37.96 9.49 22.32
N ALA A 267 36.74 9.00 22.16
CA ALA A 267 36.03 8.34 23.25
C ALA A 267 36.39 6.85 23.38
N GLY A 268 36.10 6.26 24.52
CA GLY A 268 35.99 4.83 24.69
C GLY A 268 34.75 4.28 23.99
N SER A 269 34.71 2.97 23.89
CA SER A 269 33.57 2.20 23.39
C SER A 269 32.54 2.02 24.50
N GLY A 270 31.26 2.02 24.17
CA GLY A 270 30.22 1.67 25.13
C GLY A 270 30.35 0.19 25.51
N GLY A 271 29.99 -0.16 26.75
CA GLY A 271 29.93 -1.54 27.20
C GLY A 271 28.76 -2.28 26.57
N SER A 272 28.93 -3.54 26.20
CA SER A 272 27.83 -4.35 25.62
C SER A 272 26.88 -4.84 26.71
N GLY A 273 25.58 -4.96 26.39
CA GLY A 273 24.59 -5.61 27.23
C GLY A 273 24.14 -6.93 26.61
N SER A 274 24.29 -8.05 27.32
CA SER A 274 23.85 -9.37 26.87
C SER A 274 23.00 -10.04 27.95
N SER A 275 21.82 -10.54 27.60
CA SER A 275 20.89 -11.19 28.53
C SER A 275 20.23 -12.40 27.87
N SER A 276 20.53 -13.61 28.34
CA SER A 276 19.92 -14.85 27.85
C SER A 276 19.27 -15.65 28.98
N LEU A 277 18.08 -16.20 28.75
CA LEU A 277 17.37 -17.06 29.70
C LEU A 277 16.79 -18.30 29.01
N GLU A 278 17.09 -19.48 29.55
CA GLU A 278 16.51 -20.78 29.20
C GLU A 278 15.73 -21.34 30.39
N LEU A 279 14.45 -21.67 30.20
CA LEU A 279 13.56 -22.16 31.25
C LEU A 279 12.66 -23.29 30.74
N SER A 280 12.50 -24.35 31.53
CA SER A 280 11.44 -25.33 31.34
C SER A 280 10.71 -25.52 32.66
N ASP A 281 9.41 -25.22 32.68
CA ASP A 281 8.57 -25.31 33.87
C ASP A 281 7.37 -26.24 33.61
N SER A 282 7.07 -27.14 34.55
CA SER A 282 5.93 -28.05 34.46
C SER A 282 4.90 -27.84 35.58
N ALA A 283 5.14 -26.87 36.47
CA ALA A 283 4.43 -26.72 37.74
C ALA A 283 3.62 -25.43 37.80
N ALA A 284 4.15 -24.30 37.35
CA ALA A 284 3.52 -22.99 37.48
C ALA A 284 2.23 -22.89 36.67
N SER A 285 1.18 -22.37 37.29
CA SER A 285 -0.11 -22.08 36.66
C SER A 285 -0.05 -20.96 35.61
N SER A 286 0.96 -20.08 35.70
CA SER A 286 1.29 -19.09 34.68
C SER A 286 2.76 -18.71 34.77
N LEU A 287 3.34 -18.33 33.63
CA LEU A 287 4.74 -17.97 33.48
C LEU A 287 4.85 -16.64 32.75
N ASP A 288 5.44 -15.63 33.40
CA ASP A 288 5.66 -14.28 32.86
C ASP A 288 7.16 -13.95 32.89
N ILE A 289 7.77 -13.83 31.72
CA ILE A 289 9.23 -13.70 31.58
C ILE A 289 9.60 -12.43 30.83
N GLU A 290 10.52 -11.65 31.39
CA GLU A 290 11.04 -10.44 30.80
C GLU A 290 12.57 -10.47 30.69
N VAL A 291 13.11 -10.40 29.48
CA VAL A 291 14.55 -10.37 29.20
C VAL A 291 14.90 -9.06 28.48
N LYS A 292 15.76 -8.24 29.07
CA LYS A 292 16.22 -6.99 28.46
C LYS A 292 17.74 -6.92 28.35
N ALA A 293 18.20 -6.40 27.23
CA ALA A 293 19.58 -6.02 26.99
C ALA A 293 19.65 -4.60 26.43
N ARG A 294 20.54 -3.77 26.99
CA ARG A 294 20.85 -2.44 26.47
C ARG A 294 22.36 -2.26 26.34
N GLY A 295 22.82 -1.84 25.16
CA GLY A 295 24.19 -1.41 24.94
C GLY A 295 24.46 -0.02 25.55
N GLY A 296 25.69 0.21 26.00
CA GLY A 296 26.15 1.52 26.48
C GLY A 296 26.35 2.52 25.34
N ASP A 297 26.05 3.78 25.63
CA ASP A 297 26.21 4.89 24.68
C ASP A 297 27.69 5.27 24.50
N THR A 298 28.03 5.83 23.34
CA THR A 298 29.35 6.41 23.05
C THR A 298 29.26 7.91 22.84
N PHE A 299 30.23 8.65 23.39
CA PHE A 299 30.31 10.11 23.27
C PHE A 299 31.61 10.51 22.54
N ALA A 300 31.83 9.96 21.34
CA ALA A 300 33.04 10.19 20.55
C ALA A 300 32.90 11.36 19.57
N VAL A 301 33.99 12.10 19.37
CA VAL A 301 34.16 13.09 18.28
C VAL A 301 34.96 12.50 17.11
N GLU A 302 35.53 11.30 17.29
CA GLU A 302 36.46 10.64 16.37
C GLU A 302 35.87 9.33 15.79
N PRO A 303 36.08 9.02 14.49
CA PRO A 303 35.35 7.99 13.74
C PRO A 303 35.72 6.50 13.99
N SER A 304 36.59 6.18 14.96
CA SER A 304 37.20 4.84 15.07
C SER A 304 36.58 3.87 16.09
N LYS A 305 35.42 4.18 16.69
CA LYS A 305 34.86 3.37 17.78
C LYS A 305 33.44 2.86 17.46
N THR A 306 33.07 1.76 18.11
CA THR A 306 31.79 1.09 17.90
C THR A 306 30.88 1.40 19.08
N ALA A 307 29.64 1.81 18.78
CA ALA A 307 28.59 1.79 19.80
C ALA A 307 28.32 0.33 20.24
N ALA A 308 27.87 0.17 21.48
CA ALA A 308 27.82 -1.15 22.07
C ALA A 308 26.65 -2.00 21.57
N HIS A 309 26.89 -3.31 21.46
CA HIS A 309 25.87 -4.29 21.09
C HIS A 309 24.88 -4.56 22.22
N ALA A 310 23.65 -4.92 21.84
CA ALA A 310 22.64 -5.44 22.74
C ALA A 310 22.13 -6.79 22.24
N ASP A 311 22.27 -7.84 23.04
CA ASP A 311 21.75 -9.19 22.72
C ASP A 311 20.80 -9.67 23.82
N ALA A 312 19.54 -9.92 23.48
CA ALA A 312 18.54 -10.45 24.39
C ALA A 312 17.93 -11.74 23.84
N ALA A 313 18.01 -12.84 24.59
CA ALA A 313 17.53 -14.16 24.18
C ALA A 313 16.64 -14.83 25.24
N LEU A 314 15.51 -15.40 24.84
CA LEU A 314 14.61 -16.18 25.70
C LEU A 314 14.27 -17.51 25.04
N ARG A 315 14.46 -18.62 25.75
CA ARG A 315 13.93 -19.94 25.40
C ARG A 315 13.13 -20.48 26.58
N ALA A 316 11.81 -20.50 26.50
CA ALA A 316 10.96 -20.97 27.59
C ALA A 316 9.98 -22.05 27.14
N SER A 317 9.75 -23.06 27.99
CA SER A 317 8.68 -24.04 27.80
C SER A 317 7.82 -24.23 29.06
N SER A 318 6.51 -24.38 28.87
CA SER A 318 5.56 -24.80 29.90
C SER A 318 4.82 -26.06 29.47
N THR A 319 4.95 -27.15 30.24
CA THR A 319 4.23 -28.42 29.97
C THR A 319 2.95 -28.56 30.79
N ARG A 320 2.57 -27.56 31.58
CA ARG A 320 1.35 -27.60 32.39
C ARG A 320 0.14 -27.26 31.51
N SER A 321 -0.80 -28.19 31.40
CA SER A 321 -2.06 -27.98 30.68
C SER A 321 -2.80 -26.74 31.20
N GLY A 322 -3.18 -25.84 30.29
CA GLY A 322 -3.91 -24.61 30.61
C GLY A 322 -3.06 -23.49 31.23
N ALA A 323 -1.76 -23.69 31.44
CA ALA A 323 -0.88 -22.62 31.93
C ALA A 323 -0.63 -21.58 30.84
N SER A 324 -0.73 -20.30 31.20
CA SER A 324 -0.37 -19.21 30.28
C SER A 324 1.13 -18.94 30.31
N LEU A 325 1.74 -18.76 29.14
CA LEU A 325 3.15 -18.46 28.96
C LEU A 325 3.29 -17.10 28.24
N ARG A 326 3.85 -16.12 28.93
CA ARG A 326 4.13 -14.78 28.41
C ARG A 326 5.63 -14.53 28.40
N GLY A 327 6.17 -14.14 27.25
CA GLY A 327 7.56 -13.74 27.10
C GLY A 327 7.68 -12.35 26.50
N TYR A 328 8.57 -11.52 27.06
CA TYR A 328 8.95 -10.22 26.53
C TYR A 328 10.48 -10.14 26.41
N VAL A 329 10.98 -9.87 25.22
CA VAL A 329 12.41 -9.70 24.93
C VAL A 329 12.62 -8.31 24.34
N SER A 330 13.59 -7.56 24.86
CA SER A 330 13.96 -6.24 24.35
C SER A 330 15.47 -6.10 24.24
N ALA A 331 15.98 -5.84 23.04
CA ALA A 331 17.36 -5.48 22.78
C ALA A 331 17.41 -4.04 22.25
N THR A 332 18.18 -3.17 22.90
CA THR A 332 18.36 -1.78 22.47
C THR A 332 19.85 -1.47 22.41
N SER A 333 20.40 -1.27 21.21
CA SER A 333 21.82 -0.96 21.08
C SER A 333 22.16 0.42 21.67
N GLY A 334 23.44 0.66 21.96
CA GLY A 334 23.91 1.96 22.40
C GLY A 334 23.86 2.99 21.27
N SER A 335 23.68 4.26 21.61
CA SER A 335 23.71 5.39 20.66
C SER A 335 25.14 5.90 20.45
N ALA A 336 25.50 6.23 19.21
CA ALA A 336 26.71 7.00 18.91
C ALA A 336 26.32 8.46 18.62
N SER A 337 26.88 9.42 19.35
CA SER A 337 26.43 10.82 19.24
C SER A 337 27.01 11.59 18.04
N GLN A 338 28.02 11.11 17.30
CA GLN A 338 28.65 11.84 16.18
C GLN A 338 29.14 10.99 14.99
N TYR A 339 29.37 11.70 13.86
CA TYR A 339 29.61 11.29 12.46
C TYR A 339 30.46 10.02 12.21
N ASN A 340 30.00 9.19 11.26
CA ASN A 340 30.72 8.05 10.64
C ASN A 340 31.26 6.98 11.61
N GLN A 341 30.39 6.30 12.38
CA GLN A 341 30.81 5.14 13.17
C GLN A 341 30.02 3.89 12.77
N ALA A 342 30.70 2.74 12.77
CA ALA A 342 30.10 1.45 12.48
C ALA A 342 28.92 1.19 13.43
N GLY A 343 27.78 0.88 12.83
CA GLY A 343 26.51 0.73 13.54
C GLY A 343 26.54 -0.33 14.64
N SER A 344 25.83 -0.07 15.74
CA SER A 344 25.66 -1.03 16.82
C SER A 344 24.57 -2.05 16.49
N ALA A 345 24.77 -3.32 16.80
CA ALA A 345 23.76 -4.36 16.55
C ALA A 345 22.81 -4.54 17.74
N ALA A 346 21.53 -4.74 17.47
CA ALA A 346 20.52 -5.14 18.44
C ALA A 346 19.85 -6.45 18.01
N THR A 347 20.06 -7.52 18.78
CA THR A 347 19.53 -8.85 18.49
C THR A 347 18.54 -9.27 19.57
N GLY A 348 17.29 -9.54 19.18
CA GLY A 348 16.26 -10.08 20.07
C GLY A 348 15.81 -11.46 19.60
N ASN A 349 16.00 -12.51 20.41
CA ASN A 349 15.61 -13.88 20.07
C ASN A 349 14.63 -14.43 21.11
N MET A 350 13.55 -15.06 20.67
CA MET A 350 12.55 -15.68 21.55
C MET A 350 12.06 -17.01 20.99
N VAL A 351 12.04 -18.04 21.84
CA VAL A 351 11.42 -19.33 21.58
C VAL A 351 10.50 -19.67 22.76
N LEU A 352 9.19 -19.79 22.54
CA LEU A 352 8.22 -20.17 23.58
C LEU A 352 7.49 -21.45 23.19
N ARG A 353 7.35 -22.43 24.10
CA ARG A 353 6.58 -23.67 23.89
C ARG A 353 5.61 -23.91 25.05
N GLY A 354 4.30 -23.83 24.88
CA GLY A 354 3.32 -23.92 25.98
C GLY A 354 2.14 -24.86 25.73
N GLU A 355 1.66 -25.55 26.74
CA GLU A 355 0.43 -26.36 26.64
C GLU A 355 -0.87 -25.53 26.78
N GLY A 356 -0.79 -24.28 27.27
CA GLY A 356 -1.90 -23.31 27.29
C GLY A 356 -1.70 -22.14 26.33
N ASP A 357 -2.18 -20.95 26.69
CA ASP A 357 -2.02 -19.73 25.88
C ASP A 357 -0.57 -19.25 25.88
N VAL A 358 -0.04 -18.90 24.70
CA VAL A 358 1.34 -18.45 24.53
C VAL A 358 1.33 -17.05 23.92
N THR A 359 1.93 -16.08 24.61
CA THR A 359 2.10 -14.70 24.11
C THR A 359 3.58 -14.33 24.10
N GLY A 360 4.13 -13.98 22.93
CA GLY A 360 5.52 -13.55 22.79
C GLY A 360 5.64 -12.16 22.18
N THR A 361 6.45 -11.28 22.76
CA THR A 361 6.79 -9.98 22.18
C THR A 361 8.31 -9.79 22.12
N VAL A 362 8.87 -9.59 20.93
CA VAL A 362 10.29 -9.21 20.75
C VAL A 362 10.37 -7.80 20.20
N ARG A 363 11.20 -6.97 20.84
CA ARG A 363 11.59 -5.64 20.35
C ARG A 363 13.09 -5.59 20.15
N ALA A 364 13.53 -5.33 18.91
CA ALA A 364 14.92 -5.03 18.61
C ALA A 364 15.00 -3.59 18.09
N ALA A 365 15.76 -2.75 18.78
CA ALA A 365 15.97 -1.36 18.41
C ALA A 365 17.47 -1.08 18.24
N SER A 366 17.89 -0.70 17.05
CA SER A 366 19.28 -0.28 16.80
C SER A 366 19.37 1.20 16.44
N THR A 367 20.43 1.83 16.93
CA THR A 367 20.86 3.16 16.55
C THR A 367 22.00 3.05 15.52
N GLY A 368 21.69 3.27 14.24
CA GLY A 368 22.68 3.31 13.15
C GLY A 368 23.27 1.95 12.69
N GLY A 369 22.79 0.81 13.19
CA GLY A 369 23.25 -0.53 12.79
C GLY A 369 22.11 -1.52 12.51
N VAL A 370 22.42 -2.82 12.53
CA VAL A 370 21.45 -3.89 12.25
C VAL A 370 20.59 -4.16 13.48
N ALA A 371 19.27 -4.12 13.32
CA ALA A 371 18.35 -4.72 14.28
C ALA A 371 17.75 -5.99 13.71
N SER A 372 17.82 -7.08 14.47
CA SER A 372 17.22 -8.36 14.11
C SER A 372 16.35 -8.90 15.24
N SER A 373 15.14 -9.34 14.90
CA SER A 373 14.27 -10.07 15.83
C SER A 373 13.86 -11.42 15.27
N THR A 374 13.93 -12.44 16.12
CA THR A 374 13.43 -13.80 15.84
C THR A 374 12.45 -14.22 16.93
N VAL A 375 11.24 -14.61 16.54
CA VAL A 375 10.22 -15.14 17.45
C VAL A 375 9.76 -16.50 16.94
N ASP A 376 9.85 -17.56 17.75
CA ASP A 376 9.31 -18.90 17.45
C ASP A 376 8.38 -19.35 18.60
N LEU A 377 7.07 -19.34 18.36
CA LEU A 377 6.05 -19.69 19.34
C LEU A 377 5.45 -21.06 19.00
N GLY A 378 5.23 -21.89 20.02
CA GLY A 378 4.51 -23.15 19.91
C GLY A 378 3.52 -23.30 21.05
N GLY A 379 2.26 -23.65 20.80
CA GLY A 379 1.42 -24.07 21.92
C GLY A 379 0.08 -24.69 21.57
N LYS A 380 -0.62 -25.26 22.57
CA LYS A 380 -1.94 -25.87 22.37
C LYS A 380 -3.13 -24.95 22.63
N GLY A 381 -2.90 -23.82 23.31
CA GLY A 381 -3.88 -22.73 23.47
C GLY A 381 -3.72 -21.63 22.42
N ARG A 382 -4.29 -20.45 22.67
CA ARG A 382 -4.16 -19.27 21.78
C ARG A 382 -2.70 -18.85 21.71
N VAL A 383 -2.18 -18.66 20.50
CA VAL A 383 -0.80 -18.21 20.27
C VAL A 383 -0.82 -16.79 19.69
N VAL A 384 -0.24 -15.83 20.42
CA VAL A 384 -0.12 -14.43 19.99
C VAL A 384 1.35 -14.06 19.91
N GLY A 385 1.83 -13.65 18.73
CA GLY A 385 3.22 -13.26 18.52
C GLY A 385 3.33 -11.85 17.94
N VAL A 386 4.11 -11.00 18.61
CA VAL A 386 4.43 -9.66 18.12
C VAL A 386 5.94 -9.52 17.97
N SER A 387 6.38 -9.09 16.80
CA SER A 387 7.77 -8.76 16.51
C SER A 387 7.82 -7.33 16.00
N SER A 388 8.63 -6.49 16.64
CA SER A 388 8.89 -5.12 16.16
C SER A 388 10.39 -4.87 16.04
N VAL A 389 10.81 -4.49 14.84
CA VAL A 389 12.18 -4.04 14.54
C VAL A 389 12.13 -2.54 14.25
N ASN A 390 12.93 -1.76 14.96
CA ASN A 390 13.04 -0.32 14.73
C ASN A 390 14.52 0.05 14.56
N VAL A 391 14.87 0.70 13.45
CA VAL A 391 16.22 1.24 13.27
C VAL A 391 16.14 2.74 13.11
N LEU A 392 16.76 3.45 14.05
CA LEU A 392 16.92 4.89 14.01
C LEU A 392 18.22 5.19 13.27
N GLY A 393 18.12 5.76 12.06
CA GLY A 393 19.27 6.18 11.26
C GLY A 393 19.99 7.39 11.86
N PHE A 394 21.33 7.40 11.81
CA PHE A 394 22.19 8.51 12.24
C PHE A 394 23.06 9.05 11.09
N ARG A 395 23.76 10.17 11.35
CA ARG A 395 24.60 10.88 10.38
C ARG A 395 25.88 10.13 10.01
N GLY A 396 25.96 9.55 8.81
CA GLY A 396 27.21 9.04 8.25
C GLY A 396 27.05 8.39 6.88
N GLY A 397 28.09 8.48 6.04
CA GLY A 397 28.07 8.16 4.61
C GLY A 397 28.26 6.69 4.22
N ASP A 398 27.97 5.73 5.11
CA ASP A 398 28.17 4.30 4.85
C ASP A 398 26.85 3.55 4.63
N ASP A 399 26.88 2.47 3.84
CA ASP A 399 25.72 1.63 3.50
C ASP A 399 25.07 1.04 4.77
N LEU A 400 23.81 1.42 5.04
CA LEU A 400 23.02 0.75 6.08
C LEU A 400 22.65 -0.67 5.63
N THR A 401 23.15 -1.67 6.35
CA THR A 401 22.73 -3.08 6.24
C THR A 401 21.28 -3.29 6.67
N ALA A 402 20.60 -4.23 6.00
CA ALA A 402 19.16 -4.49 6.06
C ALA A 402 18.58 -4.78 7.46
N ASN A 403 17.32 -4.40 7.66
CA ASN A 403 16.48 -4.79 8.79
C ASN A 403 15.85 -6.15 8.53
N THR A 404 16.05 -7.12 9.42
CA THR A 404 15.47 -8.47 9.26
C THR A 404 14.59 -8.83 10.45
N GLY A 405 13.31 -9.11 10.19
CA GLY A 405 12.37 -9.60 11.21
C GLY A 405 11.79 -10.97 10.82
N THR A 406 12.01 -11.99 11.66
CA THR A 406 11.48 -13.35 11.45
C THR A 406 10.48 -13.71 12.56
N LEU A 407 9.26 -14.05 12.19
CA LEU A 407 8.18 -14.43 13.13
C LEU A 407 7.59 -15.79 12.72
N ARG A 408 7.68 -16.78 13.60
CA ARG A 408 7.12 -18.13 13.41
C ARG A 408 6.21 -18.46 14.56
N ALA A 409 5.00 -18.96 14.28
CA ALA A 409 4.12 -19.50 15.30
C ALA A 409 3.41 -20.76 14.84
N VAL A 410 3.32 -21.73 15.75
CA VAL A 410 2.67 -23.03 15.54
C VAL A 410 1.71 -23.29 16.70
N ALA A 411 0.41 -23.25 16.44
CA ALA A 411 -0.62 -23.72 17.37
C ALA A 411 -1.01 -25.18 17.06
N ALA A 412 -1.00 -26.06 18.06
CA ALA A 412 -1.45 -27.44 17.97
C ALA A 412 -2.78 -27.60 18.70
N GLY A 413 -3.91 -27.64 17.99
CA GLY A 413 -5.26 -27.76 18.56
C GLY A 413 -6.28 -26.80 17.95
N ALA A 414 -7.43 -26.63 18.62
CA ALA A 414 -8.55 -25.76 18.24
C ALA A 414 -8.31 -24.28 18.56
N SER A 415 -7.09 -23.78 18.37
CA SER A 415 -6.66 -22.49 18.87
C SER A 415 -6.29 -21.52 17.77
N SER A 416 -6.49 -20.23 18.03
CA SER A 416 -6.15 -19.17 17.09
C SER A 416 -4.68 -18.76 17.17
N VAL A 417 -4.14 -18.36 16.02
CA VAL A 417 -2.80 -17.74 15.89
C VAL A 417 -2.97 -16.30 15.44
N GLU A 418 -2.36 -15.36 16.13
CA GLU A 418 -2.35 -13.94 15.78
C GLU A 418 -0.90 -13.44 15.72
N LEU A 419 -0.45 -12.98 14.54
CA LEU A 419 0.93 -12.56 14.31
C LEU A 419 1.00 -11.14 13.77
N GLN A 420 1.83 -10.30 14.39
CA GLN A 420 2.14 -8.96 13.91
C GLN A 420 3.65 -8.79 13.76
N ASN A 421 4.14 -8.61 12.53
CA ASN A 421 5.55 -8.36 12.23
C ASN A 421 5.69 -6.95 11.63
N MET A 422 6.31 -6.04 12.39
CA MET A 422 6.50 -4.65 12.00
C MET A 422 7.98 -4.31 11.89
N ALA A 423 8.39 -3.76 10.75
CA ALA A 423 9.67 -3.08 10.63
C ALA A 423 9.44 -1.67 10.10
N ALA A 424 9.95 -0.70 10.85
CA ALA A 424 9.90 0.71 10.45
C ALA A 424 11.31 1.17 10.08
N GLY A 425 11.39 1.82 8.92
CA GLY A 425 12.63 2.36 8.46
C GLY A 425 12.94 3.76 8.98
N GLY A 426 14.21 4.03 9.30
CA GLY A 426 14.71 5.36 9.66
C GLY A 426 15.03 6.22 8.43
N TYR A 427 15.05 7.55 8.59
CA TYR A 427 15.62 8.44 7.57
C TYR A 427 17.14 8.38 7.64
N THR A 428 17.80 8.20 6.51
CA THR A 428 19.26 8.42 6.42
C THR A 428 19.52 9.91 6.22
N THR A 429 20.62 10.42 6.76
CA THR A 429 20.92 11.86 6.66
C THR A 429 21.76 12.16 5.43
N GLY A 430 21.84 13.44 5.08
CA GLY A 430 22.53 13.88 3.88
C GLY A 430 24.05 13.76 3.84
N ALA A 431 24.62 13.70 2.64
CA ALA A 431 26.05 13.84 2.36
C ALA A 431 26.36 15.25 1.86
N THR A 432 27.50 15.82 2.23
CA THR A 432 27.97 17.13 1.72
C THR A 432 29.23 16.98 0.84
N GLY A 433 29.24 17.69 -0.29
CA GLY A 433 30.42 17.86 -1.15
C GLY A 433 30.34 17.18 -2.52
N VAL A 434 31.03 17.77 -3.51
CA VAL A 434 31.01 17.36 -4.92
C VAL A 434 31.49 15.92 -5.08
N GLY A 435 30.72 15.10 -5.80
CA GLY A 435 31.11 13.72 -6.17
C GLY A 435 30.84 12.66 -5.10
N ARG A 436 30.11 12.98 -4.03
CA ARG A 436 29.68 12.00 -3.02
C ARG A 436 28.23 11.57 -3.26
N THR A 437 27.88 10.36 -2.87
CA THR A 437 26.50 9.85 -2.86
C THR A 437 26.05 9.75 -1.42
N ALA A 438 24.86 10.25 -1.10
CA ALA A 438 24.27 10.04 0.22
C ALA A 438 23.89 8.57 0.43
N ALA A 439 23.80 8.13 1.69
CA ALA A 439 23.61 6.73 2.02
C ALA A 439 22.30 6.17 1.45
N ARG A 440 22.35 4.93 0.95
CA ARG A 440 21.17 4.17 0.55
C ARG A 440 20.32 3.84 1.79
N GLY A 441 19.00 3.89 1.65
CA GLY A 441 18.09 3.41 2.68
C GLY A 441 18.25 1.90 2.93
N ALA A 442 18.23 1.48 4.19
CA ALA A 442 18.21 0.06 4.56
C ALA A 442 17.01 -0.67 3.94
N ASP A 443 17.28 -1.85 3.40
CA ASP A 443 16.23 -2.78 2.97
C ASP A 443 15.53 -3.38 4.22
N THR A 444 14.23 -3.63 4.14
CA THR A 444 13.42 -4.26 5.20
C THR A 444 12.97 -5.64 4.70
N LEU A 445 13.41 -6.73 5.34
CA LEU A 445 13.01 -8.10 5.03
C LEU A 445 12.19 -8.69 6.18
N LEU A 446 10.91 -9.00 5.92
CA LEU A 446 10.00 -9.60 6.89
C LEU A 446 9.55 -10.99 6.44
N THR A 447 9.80 -12.00 7.27
CA THR A 447 9.32 -13.37 7.05
C THR A 447 8.38 -13.78 8.17
N THR A 448 7.17 -14.24 7.83
CA THR A 448 6.19 -14.70 8.83
C THR A 448 5.58 -16.05 8.46
N GLU A 449 5.56 -16.99 9.40
CA GLU A 449 4.93 -18.33 9.27
C GLU A 449 3.92 -18.52 10.41
N GLY A 450 2.69 -18.93 10.09
CA GLY A 450 1.64 -19.20 11.08
C GLY A 450 0.90 -20.50 10.77
N ARG A 451 0.88 -21.45 11.72
CA ARG A 451 0.19 -22.75 11.56
C ARG A 451 -0.79 -22.95 12.70
N SER A 452 -2.01 -23.39 12.42
CA SER A 452 -2.96 -23.90 13.42
C SER A 452 -3.60 -25.15 12.86
N THR A 453 -3.84 -26.19 13.66
CA THR A 453 -4.47 -27.44 13.18
C THR A 453 -5.99 -27.33 13.02
N SER A 454 -6.66 -26.46 13.78
CA SER A 454 -8.12 -26.31 13.67
C SER A 454 -8.71 -24.95 14.03
N GLY A 455 -7.92 -23.99 14.54
CA GLY A 455 -8.39 -22.63 14.82
C GLY A 455 -8.13 -21.63 13.68
N ALA A 456 -8.55 -20.39 13.90
CA ALA A 456 -8.34 -19.29 12.96
C ALA A 456 -6.90 -18.78 13.01
N VAL A 457 -6.32 -18.43 11.87
CA VAL A 457 -4.97 -17.84 11.78
C VAL A 457 -5.09 -16.45 11.19
N THR A 458 -4.61 -15.44 11.91
CA THR A 458 -4.55 -14.04 11.46
C THR A 458 -3.10 -13.58 11.45
N ILE A 459 -2.61 -13.14 10.29
CA ILE A 459 -1.24 -12.66 10.12
C ILE A 459 -1.28 -11.25 9.52
N ALA A 460 -0.68 -10.29 10.21
CA ALA A 460 -0.47 -8.93 9.74
C ALA A 460 1.03 -8.64 9.64
N VAL A 461 1.49 -8.25 8.46
CA VAL A 461 2.89 -7.88 8.21
C VAL A 461 2.92 -6.48 7.63
N LYS A 462 3.67 -5.57 8.26
CA LYS A 462 3.88 -4.22 7.77
C LYS A 462 5.37 -3.91 7.75
N GLY A 463 5.92 -3.62 6.57
CA GLY A 463 7.31 -3.22 6.43
C GLY A 463 7.43 -1.91 5.68
N ASP A 464 7.99 -0.90 6.34
CA ASP A 464 8.36 0.37 5.74
C ASP A 464 9.90 0.40 5.62
N ALA A 465 10.42 0.61 4.42
CA ALA A 465 11.87 0.72 4.21
C ALA A 465 12.37 2.16 4.43
N ASN A 466 13.67 2.29 4.71
CA ASN A 466 14.28 3.57 5.02
C ASN A 466 14.32 4.49 3.79
N GLY A 467 14.10 5.79 4.00
CA GLY A 467 14.45 6.80 3.00
C GLY A 467 15.96 6.90 2.79
N GLY A 468 16.38 7.13 1.56
CA GLY A 468 17.76 7.47 1.22
C GLY A 468 18.11 8.92 1.59
N GLY A 469 19.41 9.20 1.74
CA GLY A 469 19.88 10.44 2.37
C GLY A 469 19.93 11.61 1.39
N ASN A 470 19.80 12.85 1.86
CA ASN A 470 19.85 14.04 0.99
C ASN A 470 21.29 14.43 0.57
N GLY A 471 21.64 14.43 -0.71
CA GLY A 471 22.86 15.06 -1.18
C GLY A 471 22.82 16.60 -1.04
N ASN A 472 23.85 17.20 -0.48
CA ASN A 472 24.04 18.66 -0.36
C ASN A 472 25.38 19.08 -0.98
N GLY A 473 25.45 20.28 -1.56
CA GLY A 473 26.71 20.84 -2.06
C GLY A 473 27.36 20.04 -3.18
N GLY A 474 26.55 19.55 -4.13
CA GLY A 474 26.99 18.75 -5.27
C GLY A 474 27.12 17.25 -5.00
N ALA A 475 26.48 16.71 -3.97
CA ALA A 475 26.37 15.27 -3.73
C ALA A 475 25.08 14.70 -4.33
N MET A 476 25.09 13.47 -4.84
CA MET A 476 23.87 12.75 -5.26
C MET A 476 23.03 12.31 -4.06
N GLY A 477 21.72 12.25 -4.23
CA GLY A 477 20.84 11.66 -3.23
C GLY A 477 21.06 10.15 -3.09
N GLY A 478 20.76 9.58 -1.93
CA GLY A 478 20.83 8.14 -1.68
C GLY A 478 19.57 7.41 -2.14
N VAL A 479 19.71 6.22 -2.73
CA VAL A 479 18.56 5.41 -3.20
C VAL A 479 17.67 5.00 -2.01
N GLY A 480 16.36 4.98 -2.17
CA GLY A 480 15.45 4.48 -1.14
C GLY A 480 15.60 2.98 -0.90
N GLY A 481 15.44 2.52 0.35
CA GLY A 481 15.51 1.10 0.69
C GLY A 481 14.35 0.29 0.12
N ASN A 482 14.56 -0.99 -0.18
CA ASN A 482 13.48 -1.90 -0.59
C ASN A 482 12.76 -2.48 0.63
N ALA A 483 11.43 -2.51 0.59
CA ALA A 483 10.63 -3.25 1.55
C ALA A 483 10.21 -4.59 0.93
N ILE A 484 10.70 -5.71 1.46
CA ILE A 484 10.43 -7.06 0.98
C ILE A 484 9.71 -7.86 2.07
N GLY A 485 8.44 -8.20 1.82
CA GLY A 485 7.65 -9.07 2.67
C GLY A 485 7.45 -10.42 2.00
N VAL A 486 7.79 -11.50 2.70
CA VAL A 486 7.59 -12.88 2.21
C VAL A 486 6.80 -13.69 3.24
N ILE A 487 5.62 -14.15 2.86
CA ILE A 487 4.83 -15.12 3.65
C ILE A 487 4.69 -16.37 2.79
N GLY A 488 5.44 -17.42 3.14
CA GLY A 488 5.54 -18.65 2.34
C GLY A 488 4.79 -19.86 2.89
N ALA A 489 4.28 -19.81 4.13
CA ALA A 489 3.60 -20.96 4.73
C ALA A 489 2.61 -20.53 5.83
N ALA A 490 1.32 -20.52 5.49
CA ALA A 490 0.27 -20.75 6.45
C ALA A 490 -0.48 -22.00 6.00
N THR A 491 -0.43 -23.08 6.79
CA THR A 491 -0.97 -24.38 6.38
C THR A 491 -1.69 -25.05 7.56
N GLY A 492 -2.73 -25.83 7.27
CA GLY A 492 -3.32 -26.78 8.20
C GLY A 492 -4.52 -26.25 9.01
N THR A 493 -5.04 -25.06 8.69
CA THR A 493 -6.14 -24.47 9.44
C THR A 493 -7.45 -25.09 8.99
N SER A 494 -8.27 -25.63 9.90
CA SER A 494 -9.67 -25.96 9.56
C SER A 494 -10.63 -24.77 9.73
N GLY A 495 -10.14 -23.66 10.28
CA GLY A 495 -10.88 -22.43 10.53
C GLY A 495 -10.77 -21.39 9.41
N VAL A 496 -10.77 -20.12 9.82
CA VAL A 496 -10.58 -18.95 8.95
C VAL A 496 -9.10 -18.57 8.92
N LEU A 497 -8.50 -18.45 7.74
CA LEU A 497 -7.17 -17.92 7.52
C LEU A 497 -7.26 -16.50 6.95
N THR A 498 -6.68 -15.51 7.63
CA THR A 498 -6.59 -14.12 7.17
C THR A 498 -5.14 -13.66 7.16
N ILE A 499 -4.66 -13.19 6.02
CA ILE A 499 -3.31 -12.64 5.87
C ILE A 499 -3.40 -11.25 5.23
N SER A 500 -2.76 -10.26 5.84
CA SER A 500 -2.60 -8.91 5.29
C SER A 500 -1.12 -8.53 5.33
N GLN A 501 -0.55 -8.20 4.17
CA GLN A 501 0.84 -7.77 4.03
C GLN A 501 0.91 -6.42 3.31
N GLU A 502 1.59 -5.45 3.91
CA GLU A 502 1.81 -4.12 3.36
C GLU A 502 3.31 -3.78 3.38
N MET A 503 3.87 -3.51 2.20
CA MET A 503 5.29 -3.21 2.03
C MET A 503 5.48 -1.90 1.29
N THR A 504 6.12 -0.92 1.92
CA THR A 504 6.37 0.42 1.37
C THR A 504 7.86 0.64 1.16
N GLY A 505 8.28 0.81 -0.10
CA GLY A 505 9.66 1.19 -0.43
C GLY A 505 10.01 2.58 0.10
N GLY A 506 11.27 2.76 0.48
CA GLY A 506 11.75 4.03 1.03
C GLY A 506 11.84 5.13 -0.02
N HIS A 507 11.74 6.40 0.39
CA HIS A 507 11.93 7.54 -0.51
C HIS A 507 13.37 7.63 -1.01
N GLY A 508 13.58 8.08 -2.25
CA GLY A 508 14.89 8.49 -2.72
C GLY A 508 15.32 9.81 -2.06
N GLY A 509 16.60 9.95 -1.79
CA GLY A 509 17.17 11.16 -1.20
C GLY A 509 17.20 12.33 -2.19
N ALA A 510 16.95 13.54 -1.69
CA ALA A 510 17.06 14.77 -2.50
C ALA A 510 18.53 15.10 -2.82
N SER A 511 18.80 15.97 -3.79
CA SER A 511 20.16 16.45 -4.12
C SER A 511 20.20 17.95 -4.44
N ALA A 512 20.95 18.72 -3.66
CA ALA A 512 21.32 20.10 -4.00
C ALA A 512 22.62 20.09 -4.82
N GLY A 513 22.50 19.88 -6.14
CA GLY A 513 23.62 20.04 -7.09
C GLY A 513 23.90 18.87 -8.06
N LEU A 514 23.28 17.70 -7.89
CA LEU A 514 23.41 16.51 -8.76
C LEU A 514 22.10 15.69 -8.80
N GLN A 515 22.12 14.47 -9.34
CA GLN A 515 20.92 13.67 -9.62
C GLN A 515 20.20 13.25 -8.33
N GLY A 516 18.86 13.41 -8.33
CA GLY A 516 18.01 12.87 -7.27
C GLY A 516 17.97 11.34 -7.33
N ALA A 517 17.89 10.66 -6.19
CA ALA A 517 17.99 9.19 -6.16
C ALA A 517 16.66 8.51 -6.47
N THR A 518 16.64 7.31 -7.04
CA THR A 518 15.40 6.55 -7.22
C THR A 518 14.74 6.19 -5.88
N GLY A 519 13.41 6.15 -5.86
CA GLY A 519 12.66 5.56 -4.75
C GLY A 519 12.90 4.05 -4.66
N GLY A 520 12.82 3.49 -3.45
CA GLY A 520 12.94 2.05 -3.19
C GLY A 520 11.68 1.28 -3.57
N ASN A 521 11.79 -0.03 -3.78
CA ASN A 521 10.65 -0.86 -4.19
C ASN A 521 9.87 -1.36 -2.97
N GLY A 522 8.54 -1.43 -3.06
CA GLY A 522 7.68 -2.15 -2.12
C GLY A 522 7.23 -3.48 -2.71
N ILE A 523 7.72 -4.60 -2.18
CA ILE A 523 7.50 -5.96 -2.69
C ILE A 523 6.74 -6.80 -1.66
N SER A 524 5.49 -7.12 -1.93
CA SER A 524 4.65 -8.02 -1.15
C SER A 524 4.49 -9.36 -1.86
N THR A 525 4.94 -10.46 -1.22
CA THR A 525 4.73 -11.84 -1.70
C THR A 525 4.02 -12.66 -0.63
N VAL A 526 2.80 -13.12 -0.95
CA VAL A 526 1.97 -13.97 -0.09
C VAL A 526 1.61 -15.24 -0.85
N ILE A 527 2.11 -16.40 -0.42
CA ILE A 527 1.85 -17.68 -1.06
C ILE A 527 1.36 -18.67 0.01
N VAL A 528 0.14 -19.18 -0.17
CA VAL A 528 -0.56 -20.02 0.81
C VAL A 528 -1.23 -21.21 0.11
N ASN A 529 -1.01 -22.40 0.68
CA ASN A 529 -1.68 -23.62 0.27
C ASN A 529 -2.24 -24.33 1.52
N ASP A 530 -3.54 -24.23 1.74
CA ASP A 530 -4.22 -24.79 2.90
C ASP A 530 -5.54 -25.46 2.47
N SER A 531 -5.49 -26.76 2.24
CA SER A 531 -6.65 -27.56 1.84
C SER A 531 -7.61 -27.89 2.98
N SER A 532 -7.40 -27.37 4.19
CA SER A 532 -8.29 -27.62 5.33
C SER A 532 -9.22 -26.45 5.66
N ASN A 533 -8.93 -25.24 5.20
CA ASN A 533 -9.67 -24.05 5.67
C ASN A 533 -11.13 -24.06 5.23
N THR A 534 -11.97 -23.44 6.07
CA THR A 534 -13.37 -23.11 5.73
C THR A 534 -13.47 -21.75 5.03
N ARG A 535 -12.51 -20.85 5.31
CA ARG A 535 -12.33 -19.58 4.61
C ARG A 535 -10.87 -19.15 4.59
N MET A 536 -10.41 -18.62 3.46
CA MET A 536 -9.12 -17.99 3.28
C MET A 536 -9.33 -16.57 2.75
N LYS A 537 -8.67 -15.59 3.36
CA LYS A 537 -8.60 -14.19 2.89
C LYS A 537 -7.15 -13.73 2.87
N LEU A 538 -6.62 -13.46 1.68
CA LEU A 538 -5.24 -13.01 1.49
C LEU A 538 -5.24 -11.61 0.88
N THR A 539 -4.44 -10.70 1.44
CA THR A 539 -4.22 -9.36 0.89
C THR A 539 -2.74 -9.04 0.91
N GLY A 540 -2.19 -8.67 -0.25
CA GLY A 540 -0.81 -8.23 -0.40
C GLY A 540 -0.76 -6.88 -1.11
N THR A 541 -0.06 -5.92 -0.52
CA THR A 541 0.08 -4.56 -1.03
C THR A 541 1.57 -4.20 -1.12
N GLY A 542 2.04 -3.86 -2.32
CA GLY A 542 3.39 -3.32 -2.55
C GLY A 542 3.29 -1.89 -3.05
N THR A 543 3.91 -0.95 -2.33
CA THR A 543 3.94 0.49 -2.69
C THR A 543 5.38 0.93 -2.89
N GLY A 544 5.71 1.43 -4.08
CA GLY A 544 7.03 2.01 -4.37
C GLY A 544 7.24 3.33 -3.65
N GLY A 545 8.48 3.62 -3.27
CA GLY A 545 8.87 4.89 -2.67
C GLY A 545 8.93 6.03 -3.69
N VAL A 546 8.76 7.27 -3.23
CA VAL A 546 8.88 8.46 -4.09
C VAL A 546 10.33 8.67 -4.52
N GLY A 547 10.58 9.10 -5.76
CA GLY A 547 11.90 9.50 -6.22
C GLY A 547 12.44 10.73 -5.49
N GLY A 548 13.76 10.85 -5.42
CA GLY A 548 14.48 11.95 -4.79
C GLY A 548 14.46 13.22 -5.64
N ALA A 549 14.35 14.36 -4.96
CA ALA A 549 14.36 15.69 -5.57
C ALA A 549 15.76 16.12 -6.06
N SER A 550 15.86 17.11 -6.97
CA SER A 550 17.15 17.71 -7.38
C SER A 550 17.03 19.18 -7.76
N ASP A 551 17.99 20.02 -7.37
CA ASP A 551 17.93 21.47 -7.71
C ASP A 551 18.65 21.81 -9.03
N THR A 552 19.30 20.86 -9.71
CA THR A 552 20.20 21.20 -10.86
C THR A 552 20.32 20.13 -11.94
N SER A 553 19.79 18.92 -11.74
CA SER A 553 19.94 17.82 -12.72
C SER A 553 18.78 16.81 -12.66
N ALA A 554 18.85 15.72 -13.46
CA ALA A 554 17.83 14.67 -13.54
C ALA A 554 17.36 14.20 -12.16
N PHE A 555 16.06 13.91 -12.01
CA PHE A 555 15.52 13.49 -10.73
C PHE A 555 15.72 11.99 -10.49
N GLY A 556 15.18 11.50 -9.38
CA GLY A 556 14.97 10.08 -9.17
C GLY A 556 13.67 9.59 -9.78
N ASN A 557 13.65 8.40 -10.37
CA ASN A 557 12.39 7.73 -10.71
C ASN A 557 11.67 7.29 -9.41
N GLY A 558 10.35 7.17 -9.49
CA GLY A 558 9.60 6.47 -8.44
C GLY A 558 10.00 5.00 -8.36
N GLY A 559 10.00 4.45 -7.14
CA GLY A 559 10.20 3.02 -6.90
C GLY A 559 9.02 2.19 -7.40
N SER A 560 9.22 0.89 -7.62
CA SER A 560 8.15 -0.01 -8.06
C SER A 560 7.34 -0.55 -6.89
N GLY A 561 6.03 -0.70 -7.06
CA GLY A 561 5.15 -1.40 -6.10
C GLY A 561 4.68 -2.72 -6.67
N ASN A 562 5.20 -3.83 -6.14
CA ASN A 562 4.96 -5.18 -6.64
C ASN A 562 4.19 -6.02 -5.59
N ALA A 563 3.06 -6.60 -5.98
CA ALA A 563 2.29 -7.52 -5.15
C ALA A 563 2.05 -8.85 -5.88
N LEU A 564 2.43 -9.97 -5.26
CA LEU A 564 2.14 -11.34 -5.70
C LEU A 564 1.37 -12.05 -4.58
N VAL A 565 0.13 -12.46 -4.84
CA VAL A 565 -0.72 -13.14 -3.86
C VAL A 565 -1.29 -14.42 -4.45
N GLN A 566 -0.99 -15.56 -3.83
CA GLN A 566 -1.44 -16.88 -4.26
C GLN A 566 -2.09 -17.63 -3.10
N GLY A 567 -3.32 -18.11 -3.30
CA GLY A 567 -4.08 -18.85 -2.29
C GLY A 567 -4.74 -20.09 -2.86
N ARG A 568 -4.53 -21.24 -2.22
CA ARG A 568 -5.24 -22.49 -2.49
C ARG A 568 -5.95 -23.00 -1.24
N GLY A 569 -7.27 -23.05 -1.26
CA GLY A 569 -8.15 -23.42 -0.14
C GLY A 569 -9.05 -24.63 -0.41
N ALA A 570 -9.80 -25.07 0.60
CA ALA A 570 -10.95 -25.97 0.40
C ALA A 570 -12.29 -25.23 0.56
N GLY A 571 -12.33 -24.19 1.39
CA GLY A 571 -13.48 -23.35 1.62
C GLY A 571 -13.55 -22.13 0.69
N VAL A 572 -14.14 -21.04 1.18
CA VAL A 572 -14.21 -19.76 0.45
C VAL A 572 -12.81 -19.15 0.36
N VAL A 573 -12.39 -18.69 -0.81
CA VAL A 573 -11.05 -18.13 -1.04
C VAL A 573 -11.17 -16.72 -1.59
N ASP A 574 -10.71 -15.72 -0.84
CA ASP A 574 -10.61 -14.33 -1.27
C ASP A 574 -9.14 -13.93 -1.38
N VAL A 575 -8.71 -13.49 -2.56
CA VAL A 575 -7.31 -13.13 -2.86
C VAL A 575 -7.26 -11.75 -3.48
N THR A 576 -6.53 -10.82 -2.86
CA THR A 576 -6.36 -9.45 -3.34
C THR A 576 -4.88 -9.07 -3.43
N ALA A 577 -4.41 -8.66 -4.61
CA ALA A 577 -3.08 -8.10 -4.83
C ALA A 577 -3.18 -6.62 -5.26
N ILE A 578 -2.39 -5.74 -4.63
CA ILE A 578 -2.37 -4.30 -4.94
C ILE A 578 -0.92 -3.83 -5.15
N GLY A 579 -0.59 -3.41 -6.36
CA GLY A 579 0.72 -2.84 -6.71
C GLY A 579 0.60 -1.36 -7.02
N ARG A 580 1.35 -0.49 -6.33
CA ARG A 580 1.34 0.96 -6.53
C ARG A 580 2.76 1.47 -6.80
N GLY A 581 3.02 1.97 -8.00
CA GLY A 581 4.26 2.67 -8.30
C GLY A 581 4.42 3.92 -7.44
N GLY A 582 5.65 4.22 -7.03
CA GLY A 582 5.98 5.45 -6.33
C GLY A 582 5.96 6.66 -7.27
N MET A 583 5.76 7.87 -6.75
CA MET A 583 5.83 9.07 -7.57
C MET A 583 7.27 9.33 -8.05
N GLY A 584 7.46 10.01 -9.18
CA GLY A 584 8.77 10.54 -9.58
C GLY A 584 9.36 11.50 -8.53
N GLY A 585 10.63 11.87 -8.66
CA GLY A 585 11.24 12.99 -7.92
C GLY A 585 11.07 14.32 -8.65
N GLY A 586 11.25 15.46 -7.97
CA GLY A 586 11.17 16.78 -8.62
C GLY A 586 12.12 17.85 -8.13
N GLY A 587 12.07 19.00 -8.78
CA GLY A 587 12.97 20.14 -8.56
C GLY A 587 13.19 20.90 -9.88
N ASP A 588 14.37 21.43 -10.17
CA ASP A 588 14.56 22.44 -11.22
C ASP A 588 14.94 21.91 -12.62
N ALA A 589 14.96 20.59 -12.84
CA ALA A 589 15.25 19.88 -14.11
C ALA A 589 14.00 19.20 -14.76
N GLN A 590 14.19 18.39 -15.82
CA GLN A 590 13.12 17.58 -16.46
C GLN A 590 12.55 16.55 -15.48
N GLY A 591 11.23 16.55 -15.29
CA GLY A 591 10.52 15.64 -14.39
C GLY A 591 10.78 14.17 -14.74
N ASN A 592 11.03 13.33 -13.74
CA ASN A 592 11.18 11.90 -13.97
C ASN A 592 9.82 11.19 -13.95
N SER A 593 9.78 10.02 -14.58
CA SER A 593 8.60 9.19 -14.59
C SER A 593 8.24 8.64 -13.22
N GLY A 594 6.95 8.45 -12.97
CA GLY A 594 6.50 7.61 -11.87
C GLY A 594 6.99 6.16 -11.98
N GLY A 595 6.96 5.43 -10.86
CA GLY A 595 7.36 4.03 -10.76
C GLY A 595 6.31 3.07 -11.32
N LEU A 596 6.73 1.82 -11.55
CA LEU A 596 5.86 0.74 -12.03
C LEU A 596 4.97 0.18 -10.89
N GLY A 597 3.69 0.00 -11.13
CA GLY A 597 2.81 -0.82 -10.28
C GLY A 597 2.58 -2.21 -10.86
N THR A 598 2.85 -3.28 -10.12
CA THR A 598 2.60 -4.68 -10.55
C THR A 598 1.73 -5.41 -9.54
N ALA A 599 0.64 -6.04 -9.97
CA ALA A 599 -0.25 -6.85 -9.13
C ALA A 599 -0.58 -8.20 -9.79
N VAL A 600 -0.28 -9.31 -9.11
CA VAL A 600 -0.57 -10.67 -9.59
C VAL A 600 -1.32 -11.44 -8.50
N ALA A 601 -2.52 -11.93 -8.81
CA ALA A 601 -3.40 -12.62 -7.86
C ALA A 601 -3.83 -14.00 -8.40
N HIS A 602 -3.67 -15.06 -7.61
CA HIS A 602 -4.15 -16.40 -7.96
C HIS A 602 -4.94 -17.01 -6.81
N GLY A 603 -6.18 -17.43 -7.04
CA GLY A 603 -7.04 -18.07 -6.05
C GLY A 603 -7.59 -19.41 -6.56
N SER A 604 -7.57 -20.45 -5.74
CA SER A 604 -8.20 -21.72 -6.10
C SER A 604 -8.86 -22.38 -4.88
N SER A 605 -10.03 -22.99 -5.08
CA SER A 605 -10.69 -23.84 -4.10
C SER A 605 -10.86 -25.26 -4.62
N SER A 606 -10.44 -26.25 -3.83
CA SER A 606 -10.66 -27.66 -4.13
C SER A 606 -12.05 -28.16 -3.72
N GLY A 607 -12.79 -27.39 -2.90
CA GLY A 607 -14.16 -27.71 -2.48
C GLY A 607 -15.21 -26.89 -3.25
N ASN A 608 -16.41 -26.80 -2.67
CA ASN A 608 -17.53 -26.04 -3.23
C ASN A 608 -17.47 -24.54 -2.84
N GLY A 609 -16.38 -24.09 -2.23
CA GLY A 609 -16.23 -22.72 -1.78
C GLY A 609 -16.15 -21.73 -2.94
N ALA A 610 -16.75 -20.56 -2.74
CA ALA A 610 -16.64 -19.45 -3.67
C ALA A 610 -15.19 -18.93 -3.72
N VAL A 611 -14.76 -18.45 -4.89
CA VAL A 611 -13.42 -17.92 -5.11
C VAL A 611 -13.52 -16.51 -5.66
N THR A 612 -13.00 -15.53 -4.92
CA THR A 612 -12.91 -14.12 -5.33
C THR A 612 -11.44 -13.76 -5.51
N VAL A 613 -11.05 -13.28 -6.69
CA VAL A 613 -9.66 -12.91 -6.99
C VAL A 613 -9.64 -11.50 -7.59
N ALA A 614 -8.82 -10.62 -7.03
CA ALA A 614 -8.67 -9.24 -7.49
C ALA A 614 -7.19 -8.85 -7.59
N ALA A 615 -6.78 -8.32 -8.73
CA ALA A 615 -5.48 -7.68 -8.91
C ALA A 615 -5.69 -6.22 -9.32
N SER A 616 -5.05 -5.28 -8.61
CA SER A 616 -5.13 -3.85 -8.93
C SER A 616 -3.73 -3.24 -8.99
N ALA A 617 -3.33 -2.79 -10.18
CA ALA A 617 -2.04 -2.16 -10.41
C ALA A 617 -2.21 -0.69 -10.78
N TYR A 618 -1.46 0.19 -10.12
CA TYR A 618 -1.47 1.63 -10.33
C TYR A 618 -0.05 2.11 -10.64
N GLY A 619 0.13 2.77 -11.77
CA GLY A 619 1.39 3.44 -12.09
C GLY A 619 1.59 4.63 -11.16
N GLY A 620 2.84 4.90 -10.82
CA GLY A 620 3.18 6.08 -10.02
C GLY A 620 2.94 7.36 -10.84
N ASN A 621 2.57 8.45 -10.18
CA ASN A 621 2.42 9.72 -10.90
C ASN A 621 3.79 10.34 -11.21
N GLY A 622 3.85 11.14 -12.27
CA GLY A 622 4.92 12.10 -12.46
C GLY A 622 4.89 13.17 -11.36
N TYR A 623 6.04 13.76 -11.04
CA TYR A 623 6.15 14.70 -9.91
C TYR A 623 6.33 16.16 -10.35
N LYS A 624 5.76 17.08 -9.56
CA LYS A 624 5.73 18.53 -9.81
C LYS A 624 7.04 19.20 -9.32
N PRO A 625 7.74 19.99 -10.15
CA PRO A 625 8.90 20.77 -9.70
C PRO A 625 8.53 21.82 -8.65
N ALA A 626 9.39 22.00 -7.65
CA ALA A 626 9.14 22.91 -6.52
C ALA A 626 9.55 24.37 -6.81
N TYR A 627 10.41 24.63 -7.80
CA TYR A 627 11.03 25.94 -8.03
C TYR A 627 11.08 26.36 -9.52
N TYR A 628 11.31 27.66 -9.74
CA TYR A 628 11.05 28.46 -10.94
C TYR A 628 12.14 28.32 -12.02
N THR A 629 12.11 27.27 -12.85
CA THR A 629 12.95 27.24 -14.07
C THR A 629 12.10 27.13 -15.35
N PRO A 630 12.15 28.13 -16.25
CA PRO A 630 11.16 28.30 -17.32
C PRO A 630 11.29 27.38 -18.57
N LEU A 631 11.99 26.24 -18.55
CA LEU A 631 12.35 25.53 -19.80
C LEU A 631 12.18 23.99 -19.83
N LEU A 632 11.49 23.35 -18.88
CA LEU A 632 11.59 21.90 -18.73
C LEU A 632 10.26 21.15 -18.83
N HIS A 633 10.33 19.92 -19.34
CA HIS A 633 9.20 18.99 -19.43
C HIS A 633 8.94 18.36 -18.06
N HIS A 634 7.66 18.21 -17.74
CA HIS A 634 7.20 17.56 -16.52
C HIS A 634 7.26 16.03 -16.61
N GLY A 635 7.26 15.36 -15.45
CA GLY A 635 7.42 13.91 -15.39
C GLY A 635 6.20 13.19 -15.93
N ASP A 636 6.44 12.19 -16.77
CA ASP A 636 5.40 11.28 -17.26
C ASP A 636 4.89 10.37 -16.14
N GLY A 637 3.69 9.82 -16.32
CA GLY A 637 3.19 8.75 -15.47
C GLY A 637 4.00 7.47 -15.58
N GLY A 638 4.05 6.70 -14.50
CA GLY A 638 4.57 5.34 -14.47
C GLY A 638 3.58 4.33 -15.05
N THR A 639 4.06 3.19 -15.55
CA THR A 639 3.21 2.13 -16.09
C THR A 639 2.62 1.25 -15.00
N ALA A 640 1.64 0.41 -15.35
CA ALA A 640 1.04 -0.58 -14.45
C ALA A 640 0.87 -1.94 -15.15
N SER A 641 0.85 -3.03 -14.39
CA SER A 641 0.62 -4.40 -14.87
C SER A 641 -0.21 -5.21 -13.87
N ALA A 642 -1.42 -5.64 -14.25
CA ALA A 642 -2.30 -6.46 -13.40
C ALA A 642 -2.64 -7.82 -14.04
N SER A 643 -2.67 -8.90 -13.26
CA SER A 643 -3.17 -10.22 -13.68
C SER A 643 -3.84 -10.98 -12.54
N ALA A 644 -4.96 -11.65 -12.82
CA ALA A 644 -5.74 -12.41 -11.85
C ALA A 644 -6.24 -13.76 -12.42
N SER A 645 -6.20 -14.84 -11.64
CA SER A 645 -6.82 -16.12 -12.02
C SER A 645 -7.56 -16.80 -10.87
N GLY A 646 -8.75 -17.34 -11.11
CA GLY A 646 -9.60 -17.99 -10.09
C GLY A 646 -10.17 -19.34 -10.52
N SER A 647 -10.15 -20.38 -9.66
CA SER A 647 -10.80 -21.66 -9.99
C SER A 647 -11.50 -22.34 -8.80
N SER A 648 -12.68 -22.90 -9.00
CA SER A 648 -13.39 -23.73 -8.00
C SER A 648 -13.74 -25.09 -8.56
N ALA A 649 -13.14 -26.16 -8.03
CA ALA A 649 -13.35 -27.53 -8.51
C ALA A 649 -14.72 -28.11 -8.10
N GLY A 650 -15.25 -27.70 -6.96
CA GLY A 650 -16.54 -28.17 -6.43
C GLY A 650 -17.76 -27.38 -6.92
N GLY A 651 -17.58 -26.50 -7.91
CA GLY A 651 -18.68 -25.72 -8.48
C GLY A 651 -19.10 -24.50 -7.66
N GLY A 652 -18.23 -24.00 -6.77
CA GLY A 652 -18.43 -22.72 -6.12
C GLY A 652 -18.40 -21.57 -7.13
N ALA A 653 -19.07 -20.45 -6.81
CA ALA A 653 -19.03 -19.25 -7.63
C ALA A 653 -17.60 -18.71 -7.73
N VAL A 654 -17.17 -18.29 -8.91
CA VAL A 654 -15.84 -17.73 -9.15
C VAL A 654 -16.00 -16.30 -9.68
N SER A 655 -15.33 -15.34 -9.06
CA SER A 655 -15.27 -13.94 -9.48
C SER A 655 -13.81 -13.50 -9.59
N VAL A 656 -13.39 -13.05 -10.76
CA VAL A 656 -12.00 -12.67 -11.05
C VAL A 656 -11.98 -11.29 -11.66
N SER A 657 -11.15 -10.41 -11.12
CA SER A 657 -11.02 -9.03 -11.60
C SER A 657 -9.56 -8.59 -11.72
N ALA A 658 -9.23 -7.87 -12.79
CA ALA A 658 -7.96 -7.18 -12.97
C ALA A 658 -8.22 -5.72 -13.37
N LEU A 659 -7.65 -4.78 -12.61
CA LEU A 659 -7.68 -3.34 -12.86
C LEU A 659 -6.25 -2.84 -13.06
N GLN A 660 -6.00 -2.17 -14.17
CA GLN A 660 -4.71 -1.54 -14.48
C GLN A 660 -4.90 -0.07 -14.80
N VAL A 661 -4.28 0.79 -13.99
CA VAL A 661 -4.36 2.25 -14.15
C VAL A 661 -2.96 2.79 -14.42
N GLY A 662 -2.76 3.43 -15.56
CA GLY A 662 -1.53 4.16 -15.84
C GLY A 662 -1.37 5.36 -14.89
N GLY A 663 -0.15 5.70 -14.52
CA GLY A 663 0.13 6.88 -13.70
C GLY A 663 -0.22 8.17 -14.42
N ASP A 664 -0.65 9.18 -13.67
CA ASP A 664 -0.89 10.51 -14.22
C ASP A 664 0.45 11.23 -14.49
N GLY A 665 0.49 12.06 -15.52
CA GLY A 665 1.55 13.03 -15.72
C GLY A 665 1.46 14.19 -14.70
N SER A 666 2.58 14.85 -14.44
CA SER A 666 2.65 15.85 -13.36
C SER A 666 1.97 17.19 -13.68
N TRP A 667 1.39 17.86 -12.68
CA TRP A 667 0.66 19.13 -12.81
C TRP A 667 1.48 20.39 -12.44
N THR A 668 1.47 21.43 -13.27
CA THR A 668 1.87 22.81 -12.90
C THR A 668 0.72 23.59 -12.24
N GLY A 669 0.89 24.00 -10.99
CA GLY A 669 -0.14 24.80 -10.29
C GLY A 669 -0.32 26.18 -10.93
N THR A 670 -1.54 26.55 -11.30
CA THR A 670 -1.87 27.78 -12.06
C THR A 670 -2.06 29.04 -11.18
N GLY A 671 -1.53 29.04 -9.96
CA GLY A 671 -2.07 29.90 -8.89
C GLY A 671 -1.35 31.20 -8.60
N GLU A 672 -0.03 31.27 -8.76
CA GLU A 672 0.72 32.30 -8.03
C GLU A 672 1.72 33.10 -8.87
N TYR A 673 2.19 32.61 -10.02
CA TYR A 673 3.18 33.34 -10.83
C TYR A 673 2.98 33.15 -12.34
N PRO A 674 2.77 34.24 -13.11
CA PRO A 674 2.37 34.20 -14.53
C PRO A 674 3.52 33.95 -15.55
N TYR A 675 4.62 33.26 -15.18
CA TYR A 675 5.83 33.19 -16.03
C TYR A 675 6.53 31.81 -16.11
N SER A 676 5.84 30.66 -16.03
CA SER A 676 6.47 29.33 -15.98
C SER A 676 6.18 28.43 -17.21
N PHE A 677 6.93 28.61 -18.30
CA PHE A 677 6.69 28.02 -19.63
C PHE A 677 6.90 26.49 -19.84
N GLY A 678 6.54 25.62 -18.88
CA GLY A 678 6.74 24.16 -18.96
C GLY A 678 5.63 23.36 -19.68
N ALA A 679 6.01 22.25 -20.33
CA ALA A 679 5.10 21.27 -20.95
C ALA A 679 4.70 20.19 -19.94
N GLY A 680 3.40 19.97 -19.77
CA GLY A 680 2.82 18.96 -18.88
C GLY A 680 3.27 17.54 -19.21
N GLY A 681 3.42 16.69 -18.19
CA GLY A 681 3.89 15.31 -18.37
C GLY A 681 2.79 14.45 -18.99
N ASN A 682 3.13 13.46 -19.79
CA ASN A 682 2.13 12.56 -20.38
C ASN A 682 1.61 11.56 -19.34
N GLY A 683 0.33 11.20 -19.44
CA GLY A 683 -0.21 10.07 -18.70
C GLY A 683 0.26 8.75 -19.30
N ALA A 684 0.51 7.76 -18.45
CA ALA A 684 0.96 6.44 -18.92
C ALA A 684 -0.16 5.65 -19.60
N ALA A 685 0.17 4.92 -20.66
CA ALA A 685 -0.78 3.99 -21.28
C ALA A 685 -1.07 2.77 -20.39
N SER A 686 -2.24 2.16 -20.60
CA SER A 686 -2.67 0.93 -19.92
C SER A 686 -3.13 -0.12 -20.93
N HIS A 687 -2.46 -1.26 -20.93
CA HIS A 687 -2.71 -2.38 -21.83
C HIS A 687 -2.94 -3.66 -21.02
N LEU A 688 -4.16 -4.22 -21.09
CA LEU A 688 -4.51 -5.53 -20.54
C LEU A 688 -4.87 -6.48 -21.69
N ALA A 689 -4.20 -7.62 -21.73
CA ALA A 689 -4.48 -8.70 -22.67
C ALA A 689 -4.59 -10.00 -21.88
N ASP A 690 -5.78 -10.62 -21.89
CA ASP A 690 -6.06 -11.90 -21.23
C ASP A 690 -5.58 -11.95 -19.76
N ALA A 691 -5.70 -10.82 -19.06
CA ALA A 691 -5.19 -10.63 -17.72
C ALA A 691 -6.05 -11.33 -16.66
N VAL A 692 -7.31 -11.66 -16.99
CA VAL A 692 -8.20 -12.44 -16.13
C VAL A 692 -8.48 -13.81 -16.72
N SER A 693 -8.51 -14.84 -15.87
CA SER A 693 -8.95 -16.19 -16.24
C SER A 693 -9.70 -16.87 -15.10
N GLY A 694 -10.58 -17.81 -15.42
CA GLY A 694 -11.16 -18.66 -14.39
C GLY A 694 -11.90 -19.89 -14.87
N ALA A 695 -12.22 -20.78 -13.93
CA ALA A 695 -12.89 -22.06 -14.19
C ALA A 695 -13.77 -22.51 -13.02
N THR A 696 -15.01 -22.91 -13.32
CA THR A 696 -15.96 -23.54 -12.37
C THR A 696 -17.12 -24.16 -13.14
N THR A 697 -17.86 -25.06 -12.49
CA THR A 697 -19.19 -25.51 -12.94
C THR A 697 -20.33 -24.66 -12.37
N GLY A 698 -20.04 -23.82 -11.37
CA GLY A 698 -20.95 -22.81 -10.79
C GLY A 698 -21.07 -21.56 -11.67
N SER A 699 -21.31 -20.39 -11.07
CA SER A 699 -21.26 -19.11 -11.80
C SER A 699 -19.82 -18.60 -11.93
N LEU A 700 -19.48 -18.07 -13.10
CA LEU A 700 -18.18 -17.44 -13.38
C LEU A 700 -18.39 -15.97 -13.73
N THR A 701 -17.69 -15.07 -13.04
CA THR A 701 -17.63 -13.63 -13.34
C THR A 701 -16.18 -13.23 -13.64
N LEU A 702 -15.95 -12.60 -14.79
CA LEU A 702 -14.65 -12.09 -15.22
C LEU A 702 -14.75 -10.60 -15.52
N VAL A 703 -13.91 -9.77 -14.90
CA VAL A 703 -13.89 -8.31 -15.12
C VAL A 703 -12.47 -7.87 -15.44
N GLN A 704 -12.25 -7.27 -16.60
CA GLN A 704 -10.94 -6.74 -16.99
C GLN A 704 -11.06 -5.25 -17.36
N GLU A 705 -10.29 -4.40 -16.69
CA GLU A 705 -10.41 -2.95 -16.84
C GLU A 705 -9.04 -2.26 -16.99
N ALA A 706 -8.82 -1.63 -18.14
CA ALA A 706 -7.63 -0.83 -18.42
C ALA A 706 -8.01 0.66 -18.40
N ARG A 707 -7.30 1.48 -17.63
CA ARG A 707 -7.44 2.95 -17.61
C ARG A 707 -6.12 3.63 -17.89
N GLY A 708 -6.07 4.51 -18.88
CA GLY A 708 -4.90 5.34 -19.14
C GLY A 708 -4.75 6.42 -18.07
N GLY A 709 -3.51 6.81 -17.77
CA GLY A 709 -3.23 7.93 -16.88
C GLY A 709 -3.59 9.26 -17.55
N ASN A 710 -3.96 10.26 -16.76
CA ASN A 710 -4.21 11.60 -17.28
C ASN A 710 -2.90 12.30 -17.63
N GLY A 711 -2.92 13.14 -18.66
CA GLY A 711 -1.85 14.10 -18.92
C GLY A 711 -1.84 15.20 -17.88
N GLY A 712 -0.64 15.61 -17.48
CA GLY A 712 -0.42 16.74 -16.60
C GLY A 712 -0.68 18.08 -17.31
N PRO A 713 -1.29 19.07 -16.67
CA PRO A 713 -1.40 20.41 -17.25
C PRO A 713 -0.03 21.07 -17.43
N GLY A 714 0.12 21.92 -18.44
CA GLY A 714 1.32 22.70 -18.73
C GLY A 714 0.98 24.12 -19.19
N GLU A 715 1.97 25.01 -19.22
CA GLU A 715 1.78 26.37 -19.75
C GLU A 715 2.02 26.42 -21.25
N THR A 716 3.03 25.69 -21.76
CA THR A 716 3.40 25.62 -23.20
C THR A 716 2.81 24.45 -23.96
N SER A 717 2.45 23.37 -23.27
CA SER A 717 1.59 22.33 -23.81
C SER A 717 1.05 21.48 -22.69
N GLY A 718 -0.21 21.07 -22.78
CA GLY A 718 -0.74 20.03 -21.91
C GLY A 718 -0.12 18.67 -22.25
N GLY A 719 0.13 17.84 -21.24
CA GLY A 719 0.53 16.45 -21.46
C GLY A 719 -0.59 15.65 -22.13
N ARG A 720 -0.22 14.68 -22.97
CA ARG A 720 -1.19 13.77 -23.59
C ARG A 720 -1.76 12.81 -22.54
N GLY A 721 -3.04 12.50 -22.63
CA GLY A 721 -3.66 11.41 -21.87
C GLY A 721 -3.22 10.03 -22.38
N GLY A 722 -2.98 9.10 -21.46
CA GLY A 722 -2.55 7.74 -21.78
C GLY A 722 -3.63 6.94 -22.51
N ASP A 723 -3.25 6.16 -23.52
CA ASP A 723 -4.17 5.26 -24.20
C ASP A 723 -4.54 4.06 -23.31
N ALA A 724 -5.74 3.50 -23.47
CA ALA A 724 -6.20 2.31 -22.79
C ALA A 724 -6.64 1.21 -23.77
N SER A 725 -6.14 -0.01 -23.60
CA SER A 725 -6.62 -1.18 -24.33
C SER A 725 -6.88 -2.36 -23.40
N SER A 726 -8.06 -2.97 -23.49
CA SER A 726 -8.43 -4.16 -22.73
C SER A 726 -8.96 -5.21 -23.70
N ARG A 727 -8.23 -6.33 -23.84
CA ARG A 727 -8.60 -7.47 -24.69
C ARG A 727 -8.75 -8.73 -23.84
N LEU A 728 -9.85 -9.46 -24.00
CA LEU A 728 -10.09 -10.72 -23.31
C LEU A 728 -10.66 -11.78 -24.26
N THR A 729 -9.98 -12.92 -24.32
CA THR A 729 -10.37 -14.12 -25.05
C THR A 729 -10.70 -15.23 -24.07
N VAL A 730 -11.91 -15.77 -24.13
CA VAL A 730 -12.34 -16.89 -23.27
C VAL A 730 -12.92 -18.00 -24.12
N ALA A 731 -12.36 -19.21 -23.99
CA ALA A 731 -12.80 -20.36 -24.76
C ALA A 731 -13.25 -21.53 -23.87
N GLY A 732 -14.22 -22.32 -24.33
CA GLY A 732 -14.56 -23.63 -23.78
C GLY A 732 -15.13 -23.64 -22.36
N GLN A 733 -15.73 -22.54 -21.91
CA GLN A 733 -16.24 -22.42 -20.54
C GLN A 733 -17.54 -23.20 -20.32
N ARG A 734 -17.62 -23.91 -19.20
CA ARG A 734 -18.78 -24.76 -18.80
C ARG A 734 -19.45 -24.29 -17.50
N ALA A 735 -19.31 -23.01 -17.16
CA ALA A 735 -19.96 -22.43 -15.98
C ALA A 735 -21.49 -22.49 -16.12
N GLY A 736 -22.21 -22.77 -15.04
CA GLY A 736 -23.67 -22.73 -15.01
C GLY A 736 -24.26 -21.36 -15.41
N GLY A 737 -23.51 -20.28 -15.14
CA GLY A 737 -23.75 -18.94 -15.67
C GLY A 737 -22.43 -18.20 -15.87
N LEU A 738 -22.34 -17.39 -16.92
CA LEU A 738 -21.12 -16.66 -17.29
C LEU A 738 -21.40 -15.16 -17.40
N ASN A 739 -20.68 -14.34 -16.64
CA ASN A 739 -20.71 -12.87 -16.73
C ASN A 739 -19.31 -12.36 -17.07
N VAL A 740 -19.13 -11.69 -18.20
CA VAL A 740 -17.82 -11.17 -18.63
C VAL A 740 -17.93 -9.70 -18.97
N THR A 741 -17.05 -8.88 -18.40
CA THR A 741 -16.99 -7.44 -18.65
C THR A 741 -15.56 -7.04 -19.00
N VAL A 742 -15.40 -6.36 -20.14
CA VAL A 742 -14.14 -5.78 -20.61
C VAL A 742 -14.33 -4.27 -20.73
N ARG A 743 -13.47 -3.50 -20.07
CA ARG A 743 -13.50 -2.04 -20.04
C ARG A 743 -12.16 -1.43 -20.43
N ALA A 744 -12.21 -0.38 -21.25
CA ALA A 744 -11.08 0.48 -21.54
C ALA A 744 -11.48 1.95 -21.38
N GLU A 745 -10.73 2.71 -20.59
CA GLU A 745 -10.93 4.15 -20.38
C GLU A 745 -9.65 4.93 -20.71
N GLY A 746 -9.66 5.73 -21.77
CA GLY A 746 -8.52 6.57 -22.12
C GLY A 746 -8.33 7.69 -21.10
N GLY A 747 -7.08 8.04 -20.80
CA GLY A 747 -6.75 9.13 -19.87
C GLY A 747 -7.07 10.50 -20.47
N ASN A 748 -7.47 11.47 -19.65
CA ASN A 748 -7.71 12.82 -20.13
C ASN A 748 -6.39 13.53 -20.45
N ALA A 749 -6.38 14.48 -21.37
CA ALA A 749 -5.23 15.34 -21.58
C ALA A 749 -5.10 16.40 -20.48
N GLY A 750 -3.88 16.86 -20.27
CA GLY A 750 -3.60 18.02 -19.44
C GLY A 750 -3.98 19.34 -20.10
N GLY A 751 -4.40 20.30 -19.29
CA GLY A 751 -4.71 21.67 -19.72
C GLY A 751 -3.50 22.53 -20.02
N GLY A 752 -3.52 23.21 -21.18
CA GLY A 752 -2.69 24.38 -21.48
C GLY A 752 -3.31 25.65 -20.89
N ALA A 753 -2.55 26.50 -20.19
CA ALA A 753 -3.03 27.83 -19.78
C ALA A 753 -3.02 28.84 -20.94
N ASP A 754 -2.05 28.73 -21.87
CA ASP A 754 -1.88 29.63 -23.02
C ASP A 754 -1.41 28.91 -24.30
N ALA A 755 -1.42 27.57 -24.34
CA ALA A 755 -0.82 26.80 -25.44
C ALA A 755 -1.50 25.45 -25.70
N THR A 756 -1.09 24.72 -26.75
CA THR A 756 -1.80 23.54 -27.27
C THR A 756 -2.09 22.50 -26.17
N ALA A 757 -3.38 22.19 -25.95
CA ALA A 757 -3.75 21.13 -25.01
C ALA A 757 -3.28 19.78 -25.57
N GLY A 758 -2.92 18.84 -24.70
CA GLY A 758 -2.62 17.48 -25.15
C GLY A 758 -3.86 16.81 -25.78
N SER A 759 -3.65 15.73 -26.54
CA SER A 759 -4.75 14.88 -27.01
C SER A 759 -5.27 13.99 -25.86
N GLY A 760 -6.56 13.71 -25.85
CA GLY A 760 -7.12 12.67 -24.99
C GLY A 760 -6.63 11.27 -25.39
N GLY A 761 -6.54 10.36 -24.42
CA GLY A 761 -6.15 8.96 -24.67
C GLY A 761 -7.23 8.18 -25.43
N ASN A 762 -6.82 7.32 -26.35
CA ASN A 762 -7.72 6.39 -27.04
C ASN A 762 -8.17 5.25 -26.09
N ALA A 763 -9.32 4.64 -26.37
CA ALA A 763 -9.84 3.48 -25.63
C ALA A 763 -10.23 2.34 -26.59
N SER A 764 -9.75 1.13 -26.34
CA SER A 764 -10.11 -0.07 -27.11
C SER A 764 -10.49 -1.22 -26.17
N ALA A 765 -11.73 -1.69 -26.25
CA ALA A 765 -12.22 -2.86 -25.53
C ALA A 765 -12.57 -3.98 -26.52
N GLU A 766 -11.99 -5.16 -26.35
CA GLU A 766 -12.24 -6.33 -27.20
C GLU A 766 -12.56 -7.56 -26.34
N LEU A 767 -13.72 -8.17 -26.58
CA LEU A 767 -14.17 -9.39 -25.90
C LEU A 767 -14.49 -10.47 -26.93
N VAL A 768 -13.78 -11.60 -26.86
CA VAL A 768 -14.00 -12.77 -27.71
C VAL A 768 -14.33 -13.97 -26.83
N LEU A 769 -15.55 -14.48 -26.96
CA LEU A 769 -16.06 -15.65 -26.24
C LEU A 769 -16.37 -16.76 -27.24
N THR A 770 -15.73 -17.93 -27.13
CA THR A 770 -15.93 -19.04 -28.07
C THR A 770 -16.22 -20.37 -27.40
N GLY A 771 -17.22 -21.10 -27.90
CA GLY A 771 -17.57 -22.42 -27.39
C GLY A 771 -18.04 -22.40 -25.93
N VAL A 772 -18.76 -21.34 -25.54
CA VAL A 772 -19.32 -21.21 -24.18
C VAL A 772 -20.53 -22.14 -24.04
N GLN A 773 -20.60 -22.90 -22.95
CA GLN A 773 -21.69 -23.83 -22.62
C GLN A 773 -22.36 -23.44 -21.30
N ALA A 774 -22.86 -22.21 -21.21
CA ALA A 774 -23.53 -21.69 -20.01
C ALA A 774 -25.04 -21.55 -20.24
N ARG A 775 -25.86 -21.68 -19.19
CA ARG A 775 -27.32 -21.49 -19.33
C ARG A 775 -27.66 -20.06 -19.74
N THR A 776 -26.94 -19.12 -19.14
CA THR A 776 -27.03 -17.69 -19.43
C THR A 776 -25.62 -17.12 -19.50
N THR A 777 -25.34 -16.40 -20.59
CA THR A 777 -24.11 -15.65 -20.79
C THR A 777 -24.43 -14.16 -20.88
N VAL A 778 -23.85 -13.33 -20.02
CA VAL A 778 -23.88 -11.87 -20.12
C VAL A 778 -22.48 -11.39 -20.46
N ALA A 779 -22.33 -10.68 -21.57
CA ALA A 779 -21.06 -10.19 -22.06
C ALA A 779 -21.15 -8.68 -22.34
N VAL A 780 -20.20 -7.91 -21.80
CA VAL A 780 -20.13 -6.45 -21.99
C VAL A 780 -18.72 -6.05 -22.42
N SER A 781 -18.62 -5.33 -23.53
CA SER A 781 -17.40 -4.65 -23.98
C SER A 781 -17.66 -3.14 -24.00
N GLU A 782 -16.89 -2.37 -23.25
CA GLU A 782 -17.11 -0.94 -23.05
C GLU A 782 -15.80 -0.15 -23.23
N ALA A 783 -15.81 0.83 -24.14
CA ALA A 783 -14.68 1.72 -24.39
C ALA A 783 -15.13 3.17 -24.25
N SER A 784 -14.41 3.94 -23.43
CA SER A 784 -14.62 5.37 -23.25
C SER A 784 -13.29 6.10 -23.45
N ALA A 785 -13.19 6.97 -24.43
CA ALA A 785 -11.96 7.70 -24.64
C ALA A 785 -11.73 8.78 -23.57
N GLY A 786 -10.51 9.32 -23.50
CA GLY A 786 -10.17 10.46 -22.66
C GLY A 786 -10.51 11.81 -23.30
N ALA A 787 -10.92 12.77 -22.48
CA ALA A 787 -11.20 14.15 -22.90
C ALA A 787 -9.91 14.94 -23.12
N GLY A 788 -9.90 15.89 -24.06
CA GLY A 788 -8.84 16.89 -24.14
C GLY A 788 -9.19 18.08 -23.27
N THR A 789 -8.55 18.33 -22.12
CA THR A 789 -8.91 19.50 -21.30
C THR A 789 -8.00 20.68 -21.63
N GLY A 790 -8.53 21.90 -21.80
CA GLY A 790 -7.75 23.13 -22.02
C GLY A 790 -8.38 24.32 -21.28
N ARG A 791 -7.55 25.19 -20.68
CA ARG A 791 -7.99 26.48 -20.13
C ARG A 791 -7.68 27.59 -21.16
N HIS A 792 -8.08 28.83 -20.86
CA HIS A 792 -8.16 30.01 -21.74
C HIS A 792 -7.14 30.08 -22.91
N GLN A 793 -7.60 30.51 -24.11
CA GLN A 793 -6.80 30.79 -25.33
C GLN A 793 -5.99 29.64 -25.99
N ALA A 794 -5.81 28.49 -25.33
CA ALA A 794 -5.18 27.31 -25.90
C ALA A 794 -5.97 26.65 -27.05
N GLN A 795 -5.30 26.27 -28.14
CA GLN A 795 -5.87 25.38 -29.16
C GLN A 795 -5.94 23.95 -28.60
N PRO A 796 -7.13 23.35 -28.43
CA PRO A 796 -7.22 21.98 -27.95
C PRO A 796 -6.89 20.98 -29.09
N ASP A 797 -6.15 19.93 -28.76
CA ASP A 797 -5.99 18.77 -29.64
C ASP A 797 -7.25 17.87 -29.59
N ARG A 798 -7.29 16.82 -30.39
CA ARG A 798 -8.43 15.90 -30.54
C ARG A 798 -8.75 15.18 -29.23
N GLY A 799 -10.04 14.95 -28.99
CA GLY A 799 -10.48 13.93 -28.03
C GLY A 799 -10.07 12.54 -28.51
N GLY A 800 -9.88 11.59 -27.58
CA GLY A 800 -9.50 10.23 -27.95
C GLY A 800 -10.61 9.48 -28.70
N ASN A 801 -10.25 8.46 -29.46
CA ASN A 801 -11.20 7.55 -30.12
C ASN A 801 -11.57 6.37 -29.20
N ALA A 802 -12.81 5.88 -29.29
CA ALA A 802 -13.28 4.70 -28.56
C ALA A 802 -13.70 3.57 -29.52
N SER A 803 -13.25 2.34 -29.26
CA SER A 803 -13.63 1.14 -30.02
C SER A 803 -14.02 0.01 -29.07
N ALA A 804 -15.23 -0.53 -29.20
CA ALA A 804 -15.72 -1.65 -28.41
C ALA A 804 -16.19 -2.80 -29.32
N THR A 805 -15.54 -3.96 -29.24
CA THR A 805 -15.86 -5.14 -30.04
C THR A 805 -16.22 -6.33 -29.15
N LEU A 806 -17.37 -6.95 -29.41
CA LEU A 806 -17.83 -8.17 -28.74
C LEU A 806 -18.17 -9.25 -29.77
N THR A 807 -17.46 -10.39 -29.71
CA THR A 807 -17.81 -11.63 -30.43
C THR A 807 -18.13 -12.72 -29.41
N LEU A 808 -19.32 -13.33 -29.49
CA LEU A 808 -19.75 -14.40 -28.58
C LEU A 808 -20.39 -15.54 -29.36
N THR A 809 -19.78 -16.72 -29.26
CA THR A 809 -20.33 -17.99 -29.77
C THR A 809 -20.51 -19.01 -28.63
N GLY A 810 -21.68 -19.60 -28.50
CA GLY A 810 -21.96 -20.55 -27.41
C GLY A 810 -23.37 -21.15 -27.45
N SER A 811 -23.71 -21.96 -26.45
CA SER A 811 -25.07 -22.46 -26.22
C SER A 811 -25.77 -21.72 -25.07
N GLY A 812 -27.09 -21.90 -24.97
CA GLY A 812 -27.92 -21.24 -23.97
C GLY A 812 -28.30 -19.80 -24.33
N ASN A 813 -28.81 -19.05 -23.35
CA ASN A 813 -29.25 -17.67 -23.56
C ASN A 813 -28.06 -16.72 -23.61
N LEU A 814 -27.96 -15.91 -24.65
CA LEU A 814 -26.86 -14.97 -24.88
C LEU A 814 -27.35 -13.52 -24.74
N ASN A 815 -26.69 -12.74 -23.89
CA ASN A 815 -26.95 -11.31 -23.70
C ASN A 815 -25.65 -10.52 -23.89
N GLY A 816 -25.51 -9.82 -25.01
CA GLY A 816 -24.29 -9.10 -25.38
C GLY A 816 -24.48 -7.59 -25.48
N LYS A 817 -23.52 -6.81 -24.99
CA LYS A 817 -23.47 -5.35 -25.15
C LYS A 817 -22.09 -4.88 -25.61
N ALA A 818 -22.05 -4.07 -26.66
CA ALA A 818 -20.85 -3.33 -27.08
C ALA A 818 -21.14 -1.83 -26.98
N ILE A 819 -20.37 -1.09 -26.18
CA ILE A 819 -20.60 0.34 -25.92
C ILE A 819 -19.31 1.12 -26.19
N ALA A 820 -19.32 2.04 -27.15
CA ALA A 820 -18.21 2.93 -27.44
C ALA A 820 -18.64 4.39 -27.30
N THR A 821 -17.90 5.16 -26.51
CA THR A 821 -18.14 6.60 -26.30
C THR A 821 -16.85 7.37 -26.58
N GLY A 822 -16.84 8.15 -27.67
CA GLY A 822 -15.76 9.12 -27.90
C GLY A 822 -15.83 10.22 -26.85
N ASN A 823 -14.74 10.95 -26.60
CA ASN A 823 -14.73 12.02 -25.59
C ASN A 823 -14.58 13.44 -26.16
N THR A 824 -15.05 14.43 -25.40
CA THR A 824 -15.04 15.85 -25.78
C THR A 824 -13.68 16.48 -25.50
N PRO A 825 -13.13 17.30 -26.40
CA PRO A 825 -12.21 18.35 -25.99
C PRO A 825 -12.99 19.43 -25.21
N LEU A 826 -12.65 19.62 -23.94
CA LEU A 826 -13.17 20.65 -23.06
C LEU A 826 -12.31 21.91 -23.26
N ALA A 827 -12.70 22.76 -24.20
CA ALA A 827 -12.00 24.00 -24.50
C ALA A 827 -12.93 25.22 -24.39
N THR A 828 -12.34 26.40 -24.16
CA THR A 828 -13.07 27.68 -24.02
C THR A 828 -12.72 28.71 -25.10
N SER A 829 -11.86 28.38 -26.08
CA SER A 829 -11.35 29.37 -27.07
C SER A 829 -11.12 28.80 -28.49
N SER A 830 -10.76 29.67 -29.43
CA SER A 830 -10.77 29.48 -30.90
C SER A 830 -9.70 28.52 -31.43
N GLY A 831 -10.10 27.44 -32.13
CA GLY A 831 -9.18 26.61 -32.94
C GLY A 831 -9.22 25.09 -32.76
N ALA A 832 -10.29 24.50 -32.25
CA ALA A 832 -10.32 23.09 -31.87
C ALA A 832 -10.37 22.07 -33.03
N LEU A 833 -9.77 20.89 -32.83
CA LEU A 833 -9.88 19.74 -33.74
C LEU A 833 -11.13 18.89 -33.46
N ALA A 834 -11.40 17.91 -34.34
CA ALA A 834 -12.60 17.07 -34.29
C ALA A 834 -12.79 16.32 -32.95
N GLY A 835 -14.05 16.10 -32.56
CA GLY A 835 -14.40 15.25 -31.42
C GLY A 835 -13.98 13.79 -31.63
N GLY A 836 -13.82 13.04 -30.53
CA GLY A 836 -13.43 11.63 -30.58
C GLY A 836 -14.44 10.74 -31.31
N ASN A 837 -13.98 9.86 -32.19
CA ASN A 837 -14.82 8.88 -32.88
C ASN A 837 -15.22 7.73 -31.93
N ALA A 838 -16.34 7.07 -32.22
CA ALA A 838 -16.82 5.89 -31.51
C ALA A 838 -17.20 4.77 -32.47
N THR A 839 -16.70 3.55 -32.23
CA THR A 839 -17.03 2.35 -33.00
C THR A 839 -17.48 1.22 -32.07
N ALA A 840 -18.70 0.70 -32.24
CA ALA A 840 -19.22 -0.43 -31.47
C ALA A 840 -19.59 -1.59 -32.41
N VAL A 841 -19.00 -2.77 -32.20
CA VAL A 841 -19.23 -3.98 -33.01
C VAL A 841 -19.68 -5.14 -32.12
N LEU A 842 -20.79 -5.79 -32.48
CA LEU A 842 -21.38 -6.91 -31.76
C LEU A 842 -21.70 -8.07 -32.72
N ALA A 843 -21.23 -9.27 -32.39
CA ALA A 843 -21.56 -10.52 -33.09
C ALA A 843 -21.90 -11.63 -32.10
N LEU A 844 -23.13 -12.15 -32.16
CA LEU A 844 -23.65 -13.20 -31.28
C LEU A 844 -24.11 -14.42 -32.11
N GLU A 845 -23.69 -15.62 -31.71
CA GLU A 845 -24.07 -16.88 -32.34
C GLU A 845 -24.34 -17.98 -31.31
N GLY A 846 -25.48 -18.69 -31.40
CA GLY A 846 -25.76 -19.80 -30.51
C GLY A 846 -27.01 -20.62 -30.80
N ASP A 847 -27.50 -21.35 -29.79
CA ASP A 847 -28.70 -22.21 -29.90
C ASP A 847 -29.85 -21.80 -28.96
N GLY A 848 -29.66 -20.83 -28.06
CA GLY A 848 -30.70 -20.29 -27.18
C GLY A 848 -31.20 -18.91 -27.62
N ALA A 849 -31.88 -18.22 -26.71
CA ALA A 849 -32.40 -16.87 -26.97
C ALA A 849 -31.25 -15.86 -26.99
N ILE A 850 -31.32 -14.88 -27.90
CA ILE A 850 -30.27 -13.88 -28.11
C ILE A 850 -30.82 -12.49 -27.86
N VAL A 851 -30.13 -11.72 -27.03
CA VAL A 851 -30.36 -10.28 -26.81
C VAL A 851 -29.05 -9.55 -27.03
N GLY A 852 -29.01 -8.60 -27.95
CA GLY A 852 -27.80 -7.87 -28.31
C GLY A 852 -28.02 -6.37 -28.48
N ALA A 853 -27.07 -5.56 -27.98
CA ALA A 853 -27.06 -4.12 -28.21
C ALA A 853 -25.64 -3.61 -28.54
N ALA A 854 -25.49 -2.90 -29.67
CA ALA A 854 -24.29 -2.12 -29.98
C ALA A 854 -24.63 -0.62 -29.92
N THR A 855 -23.90 0.15 -29.14
CA THR A 855 -24.12 1.59 -28.95
C THR A 855 -22.83 2.35 -29.19
N ALA A 856 -22.81 3.22 -30.20
CA ALA A 856 -21.70 4.13 -30.48
C ALA A 856 -22.14 5.59 -30.32
N LYS A 857 -21.39 6.38 -29.55
CA LYS A 857 -21.65 7.79 -29.35
C LYS A 857 -20.40 8.61 -29.66
N GLY A 858 -20.45 9.32 -30.78
CA GLY A 858 -19.49 10.39 -31.06
C GLY A 858 -19.76 11.56 -30.13
N ASN A 859 -18.73 12.32 -29.76
CA ASN A 859 -18.91 13.34 -28.71
C ASN A 859 -19.10 14.78 -29.21
N ARG A 860 -19.61 15.60 -28.29
CA ARG A 860 -19.99 17.01 -28.43
C ARG A 860 -18.80 17.97 -28.25
N TYR A 861 -18.81 19.08 -28.95
CA TYR A 861 -17.94 20.21 -28.66
C TYR A 861 -18.48 21.09 -27.51
N GLY A 862 -17.59 21.57 -26.63
CA GLY A 862 -17.93 22.23 -25.36
C GLY A 862 -17.87 23.77 -25.32
N ALA A 863 -17.45 24.50 -26.36
CA ALA A 863 -17.28 25.96 -26.25
C ALA A 863 -18.32 26.77 -27.04
N SER A 864 -19.18 27.50 -26.34
CA SER A 864 -19.88 28.66 -26.90
C SER A 864 -18.91 29.85 -27.02
N GLY A 865 -18.08 29.91 -28.07
CA GLY A 865 -17.20 31.07 -28.30
C GLY A 865 -16.07 30.95 -29.36
N SER A 866 -15.75 29.76 -29.88
CA SER A 866 -14.75 29.55 -30.95
C SER A 866 -15.20 29.95 -32.38
N THR A 867 -14.43 30.79 -33.06
CA THR A 867 -14.61 31.13 -34.49
C THR A 867 -14.13 30.07 -35.49
N ALA A 868 -13.51 28.98 -35.03
CA ALA A 868 -13.02 27.92 -35.91
C ALA A 868 -14.09 26.83 -36.15
N ALA A 869 -14.23 26.39 -37.41
CA ALA A 869 -15.07 25.26 -37.78
C ALA A 869 -14.49 23.95 -37.20
N THR A 870 -15.33 23.15 -36.55
CA THR A 870 -14.95 21.83 -36.05
C THR A 870 -15.84 20.74 -36.63
N ASN A 871 -15.40 19.49 -36.56
CA ASN A 871 -16.22 18.33 -36.91
C ASN A 871 -16.61 17.57 -35.63
N GLY A 872 -17.87 17.17 -35.53
CA GLY A 872 -18.29 16.23 -34.49
C GLY A 872 -17.64 14.86 -34.69
N GLY A 873 -17.44 14.10 -33.61
CA GLY A 873 -16.91 12.74 -33.72
C GLY A 873 -17.86 11.81 -34.47
N MET A 874 -17.35 10.95 -35.36
CA MET A 874 -18.15 9.95 -36.06
C MET A 874 -18.58 8.82 -35.12
N ALA A 875 -19.78 8.28 -35.33
CA ALA A 875 -20.30 7.12 -34.60
C ALA A 875 -20.65 5.97 -35.55
N SER A 876 -20.02 4.81 -35.38
CA SER A 876 -20.27 3.58 -36.14
C SER A 876 -20.74 2.47 -35.20
N SER A 877 -21.90 1.87 -35.47
CA SER A 877 -22.47 0.78 -34.68
C SER A 877 -22.91 -0.37 -35.58
N HIS A 878 -22.45 -1.58 -35.29
CA HIS A 878 -22.79 -2.78 -36.03
C HIS A 878 -23.17 -3.92 -35.07
N ALA A 879 -24.34 -4.52 -35.24
CA ALA A 879 -24.79 -5.64 -34.41
C ALA A 879 -25.30 -6.82 -35.24
N SER A 880 -24.94 -8.05 -34.87
CA SER A 880 -25.47 -9.27 -35.49
C SER A 880 -25.79 -10.35 -34.45
N GLY A 881 -26.89 -11.07 -34.65
CA GLY A 881 -27.32 -12.20 -33.81
C GLY A 881 -27.86 -13.35 -34.64
N ARG A 882 -27.39 -14.57 -34.39
CA ARG A 882 -27.83 -15.78 -35.10
C ARG A 882 -28.08 -16.93 -34.12
N THR A 883 -29.28 -17.52 -34.18
CA THR A 883 -29.56 -18.77 -33.47
C THR A 883 -29.94 -19.89 -34.43
N SER A 884 -29.41 -21.09 -34.20
CA SER A 884 -29.71 -22.27 -35.00
C SER A 884 -31.00 -22.98 -34.56
N SER A 885 -31.62 -22.55 -33.46
CA SER A 885 -32.86 -23.12 -32.92
C SER A 885 -34.09 -22.23 -33.22
N ALA A 886 -35.25 -22.63 -32.70
CA ALA A 886 -36.47 -21.83 -32.73
C ALA A 886 -36.54 -20.77 -31.61
N ALA A 887 -35.42 -20.37 -31.03
CA ALA A 887 -35.37 -19.35 -29.99
C ALA A 887 -35.48 -17.91 -30.54
N ASP A 888 -35.89 -16.99 -29.67
CA ASP A 888 -36.05 -15.58 -30.02
C ASP A 888 -34.71 -14.85 -30.15
N VAL A 889 -34.66 -13.88 -31.06
CA VAL A 889 -33.50 -13.03 -31.31
C VAL A 889 -33.94 -11.57 -31.27
N THR A 890 -33.34 -10.78 -30.37
CA THR A 890 -33.54 -9.33 -30.27
C THR A 890 -32.21 -8.61 -30.43
N ILE A 891 -32.05 -7.82 -31.48
CA ILE A 891 -30.79 -7.12 -31.81
C ILE A 891 -31.06 -5.63 -31.99
N SER A 892 -30.23 -4.81 -31.36
CA SER A 892 -30.26 -3.35 -31.51
C SER A 892 -28.88 -2.80 -31.85
N SER A 893 -28.84 -1.83 -32.77
CA SER A 893 -27.66 -1.06 -33.10
C SER A 893 -28.03 0.43 -33.11
N THR A 894 -27.36 1.20 -32.27
CA THR A 894 -27.59 2.64 -32.11
C THR A 894 -26.28 3.39 -32.34
N ALA A 895 -26.29 4.39 -33.21
CA ALA A 895 -25.19 5.34 -33.32
C ALA A 895 -25.67 6.79 -33.29
N THR A 896 -24.98 7.62 -32.52
CA THR A 896 -25.26 9.05 -32.37
C THR A 896 -24.00 9.84 -32.71
N GLY A 897 -24.06 10.62 -33.77
CA GLY A 897 -22.98 11.49 -34.21
C GLY A 897 -22.68 12.57 -33.17
N GLY A 898 -21.41 12.98 -33.10
CA GLY A 898 -20.96 14.03 -32.20
C GLY A 898 -21.51 15.41 -32.56
N THR A 899 -21.68 16.27 -31.57
CA THR A 899 -22.03 17.68 -31.83
C THR A 899 -20.77 18.45 -32.24
N ALA A 900 -20.82 19.22 -33.33
CA ALA A 900 -19.76 20.13 -33.73
C ALA A 900 -20.02 21.55 -33.22
N GLY A 901 -19.00 22.40 -33.14
CA GLY A 901 -19.17 23.82 -32.80
C GLY A 901 -18.35 24.78 -33.65
N GLY A 902 -18.87 26.00 -33.83
CA GLY A 902 -18.24 27.08 -34.62
C GLY A 902 -18.93 27.36 -35.97
N PRO A 903 -18.53 28.43 -36.69
CA PRO A 903 -19.04 28.69 -38.04
C PRO A 903 -18.65 27.56 -39.00
N LEU A 904 -19.57 27.16 -39.88
CA LEU A 904 -19.34 26.11 -40.89
C LEU A 904 -19.01 24.72 -40.32
N SER A 905 -19.26 24.49 -39.03
CA SER A 905 -19.02 23.18 -38.41
C SER A 905 -20.01 22.13 -38.91
N VAL A 906 -19.53 20.91 -39.14
CA VAL A 906 -20.37 19.77 -39.55
C VAL A 906 -20.44 18.79 -38.39
N GLY A 907 -21.66 18.39 -38.00
CA GLY A 907 -21.84 17.35 -36.99
C GLY A 907 -21.08 16.04 -37.33
N GLY A 908 -21.01 15.13 -36.38
CA GLY A 908 -20.44 13.80 -36.60
C GLY A 908 -21.31 12.93 -37.51
N GLY A 909 -20.65 12.21 -38.43
CA GLY A 909 -21.26 11.17 -39.26
C GLY A 909 -21.78 9.98 -38.47
N VAL A 910 -22.67 9.21 -39.09
CA VAL A 910 -23.31 8.03 -38.48
C VAL A 910 -23.29 6.86 -39.46
N ASP A 911 -22.84 5.69 -38.99
CA ASP A 911 -22.92 4.41 -39.71
C ASP A 911 -23.57 3.36 -38.79
N VAL A 912 -24.62 2.68 -39.27
CA VAL A 912 -25.44 1.76 -38.45
C VAL A 912 -25.87 0.55 -39.27
N SER A 913 -25.68 -0.65 -38.71
CA SER A 913 -26.29 -1.86 -39.23
C SER A 913 -26.65 -2.87 -38.14
N ALA A 914 -27.79 -3.54 -38.26
CA ALA A 914 -28.26 -4.59 -37.37
C ALA A 914 -28.77 -5.82 -38.16
N PHE A 915 -28.39 -7.03 -37.76
CA PHE A 915 -28.82 -8.29 -38.39
C PHE A 915 -29.30 -9.32 -37.35
N GLY A 916 -30.43 -9.99 -37.59
CA GLY A 916 -30.94 -11.08 -36.74
C GLY A 916 -31.39 -12.32 -37.53
N SER A 917 -31.10 -13.53 -37.07
CA SER A 917 -31.60 -14.77 -37.70
C SER A 917 -31.97 -15.85 -36.69
N SER A 918 -33.10 -16.54 -36.91
CA SER A 918 -33.56 -17.68 -36.10
C SER A 918 -34.15 -18.77 -37.01
N ALA A 919 -34.09 -20.04 -36.60
CA ALA A 919 -34.71 -21.13 -37.37
C ALA A 919 -36.24 -21.14 -37.28
N GLY A 920 -36.81 -20.51 -36.24
CA GLY A 920 -38.27 -20.42 -36.09
C GLY A 920 -38.80 -19.54 -34.95
N GLY A 921 -37.93 -18.91 -34.16
CA GLY A 921 -38.33 -17.96 -33.13
C GLY A 921 -38.64 -16.57 -33.69
N LYS A 922 -39.09 -15.66 -32.81
CA LYS A 922 -39.28 -14.25 -33.16
C LYS A 922 -37.92 -13.59 -33.37
N VAL A 923 -37.77 -12.83 -34.45
CA VAL A 923 -36.61 -11.97 -34.73
C VAL A 923 -37.05 -10.52 -34.66
N ASP A 924 -36.46 -9.73 -33.76
CA ASP A 924 -36.73 -8.31 -33.54
C ASP A 924 -35.42 -7.51 -33.69
N VAL A 925 -35.33 -6.70 -34.74
CA VAL A 925 -34.08 -6.01 -35.11
C VAL A 925 -34.32 -4.52 -35.21
N THR A 926 -33.51 -3.73 -34.52
CA THR A 926 -33.59 -2.27 -34.54
C THR A 926 -32.26 -1.64 -34.95
N ALA A 927 -32.30 -0.77 -35.96
CA ALA A 927 -31.18 0.06 -36.39
C ALA A 927 -31.54 1.55 -36.21
N GLN A 928 -30.80 2.28 -35.39
CA GLN A 928 -31.06 3.68 -35.08
C GLN A 928 -29.82 4.55 -35.32
N GLY A 929 -29.95 5.52 -36.23
CA GLY A 929 -28.94 6.55 -36.48
C GLY A 929 -29.45 7.94 -36.14
N THR A 930 -28.64 8.72 -35.43
CA THR A 930 -28.94 10.13 -35.12
C THR A 930 -27.75 11.00 -35.47
N GLY A 931 -27.91 11.88 -36.46
CA GLY A 931 -26.86 12.73 -36.99
C GLY A 931 -26.32 13.69 -35.95
N GLY A 932 -25.04 14.05 -36.08
CA GLY A 932 -24.44 15.05 -35.22
C GLY A 932 -25.11 16.41 -35.37
N VAL A 933 -25.30 17.09 -34.24
CA VAL A 933 -25.82 18.46 -34.17
C VAL A 933 -24.68 19.44 -34.47
N SER A 934 -24.99 20.56 -35.10
CA SER A 934 -24.06 21.69 -35.17
C SER A 934 -24.42 22.74 -34.12
N ALA A 935 -23.44 23.33 -33.44
CA ALA A 935 -23.62 24.38 -32.44
C ALA A 935 -22.91 25.67 -32.91
N GLY A 936 -23.69 26.63 -33.40
CA GLY A 936 -23.20 27.88 -33.95
C GLY A 936 -23.19 28.96 -32.89
N MET A 937 -22.49 30.04 -33.22
CA MET A 937 -22.40 31.21 -32.36
C MET A 937 -23.20 32.36 -32.92
N ASN A 938 -23.64 33.19 -31.98
CA ASN A 938 -24.16 34.51 -32.25
C ASN A 938 -23.16 35.26 -33.16
N ASN A 939 -23.66 35.90 -34.22
CA ASN A 939 -22.86 36.60 -35.25
C ASN A 939 -22.07 35.72 -36.27
N SER A 940 -22.34 34.42 -36.40
CA SER A 940 -21.64 33.55 -37.37
C SER A 940 -22.59 32.67 -38.19
N ARG A 941 -22.24 32.25 -39.41
CA ARG A 941 -23.10 31.34 -40.19
C ARG A 941 -23.22 30.01 -39.45
N GLY A 942 -24.46 29.62 -39.14
CA GLY A 942 -24.77 28.36 -38.50
C GLY A 942 -24.33 27.18 -39.36
N GLY A 943 -23.78 26.14 -38.73
CA GLY A 943 -23.38 24.93 -39.44
C GLY A 943 -24.56 24.01 -39.70
N ASP A 944 -24.45 23.24 -40.78
CA ASP A 944 -25.48 22.31 -41.20
C ASP A 944 -25.49 21.04 -40.32
N GLY A 945 -26.69 20.54 -40.05
CA GLY A 945 -26.88 19.25 -39.42
C GLY A 945 -26.49 18.10 -40.35
N VAL A 946 -26.00 17.01 -39.79
CA VAL A 946 -25.57 15.86 -40.59
C VAL A 946 -26.76 15.09 -41.15
N GLN A 947 -26.68 14.76 -42.45
CA GLN A 947 -27.59 13.82 -43.07
C GLN A 947 -27.38 12.40 -42.53
N VAL A 948 -28.48 11.72 -42.18
CA VAL A 948 -28.49 10.29 -41.86
C VAL A 948 -29.22 9.55 -42.97
N VAL A 949 -28.51 8.61 -43.62
CA VAL A 949 -29.08 7.72 -44.62
C VAL A 949 -28.94 6.27 -44.15
N LEU A 950 -30.06 5.62 -43.92
CA LEU A 950 -30.11 4.20 -43.60
C LEU A 950 -30.75 3.47 -44.79
N VAL A 951 -30.05 2.49 -45.36
CA VAL A 951 -30.55 1.64 -46.45
C VAL A 951 -30.43 0.18 -46.02
N ASN A 952 -31.58 -0.46 -45.77
CA ASN A 952 -31.65 -1.82 -45.24
C ASN A 952 -30.69 -2.01 -44.05
N ALA A 953 -30.69 -1.04 -43.14
CA ALA A 953 -29.79 -1.05 -41.99
C ALA A 953 -30.23 -2.10 -40.97
N ALA A 954 -31.55 -2.35 -40.83
CA ALA A 954 -32.09 -3.51 -40.12
C ALA A 954 -32.37 -4.66 -41.11
N ARG A 955 -31.81 -5.84 -40.85
CA ARG A 955 -31.97 -7.05 -41.68
C ARG A 955 -32.25 -8.29 -40.83
N GLY A 956 -32.88 -9.30 -41.41
CA GLY A 956 -33.00 -10.60 -40.75
C GLY A 956 -33.74 -11.66 -41.55
N SER A 957 -33.86 -12.85 -40.95
CA SER A 957 -34.54 -14.02 -41.52
C SER A 957 -35.06 -14.96 -40.44
N THR A 958 -36.27 -15.50 -40.60
CA THR A 958 -36.82 -16.55 -39.71
C THR A 958 -38.06 -17.20 -40.34
N THR A 959 -38.43 -18.39 -39.90
CA THR A 959 -39.76 -18.97 -40.17
C THR A 959 -40.83 -18.49 -39.17
N GLY A 960 -40.41 -17.90 -38.05
CA GLY A 960 -41.24 -17.29 -37.02
C GLY A 960 -41.74 -15.90 -37.40
N ALA A 961 -41.87 -15.00 -36.43
CA ALA A 961 -42.24 -13.60 -36.68
C ALA A 961 -40.97 -12.73 -36.88
N LEU A 962 -40.92 -11.92 -37.94
CA LEU A 962 -39.82 -11.02 -38.25
C LEU A 962 -40.27 -9.56 -38.08
N VAL A 963 -39.61 -8.82 -37.19
CA VAL A 963 -39.84 -7.39 -36.93
C VAL A 963 -38.55 -6.62 -37.20
N LEU A 964 -38.57 -5.70 -38.17
CA LEU A 964 -37.45 -4.84 -38.51
C LEU A 964 -37.83 -3.37 -38.28
N ASN A 965 -37.07 -2.67 -37.45
CA ASN A 965 -37.26 -1.25 -37.13
C ASN A 965 -36.02 -0.46 -37.56
N GLN A 966 -36.23 0.63 -38.31
CA GLN A 966 -35.16 1.49 -38.80
C GLN A 966 -35.50 2.96 -38.54
N LEU A 967 -34.72 3.63 -37.68
CA LEU A 967 -34.91 5.02 -37.27
C LEU A 967 -33.74 5.89 -37.75
N ALA A 968 -34.00 6.81 -38.68
CA ALA A 968 -33.03 7.79 -39.16
C ALA A 968 -33.43 9.20 -38.71
N THR A 969 -32.62 9.83 -37.86
CA THR A 969 -32.83 11.22 -37.42
C THR A 969 -31.69 12.09 -37.93
N GLY A 970 -31.97 13.06 -38.79
CA GLY A 970 -30.98 14.03 -39.22
C GLY A 970 -30.51 14.92 -38.07
N GLY A 971 -29.27 15.39 -38.15
CA GLY A 971 -28.70 16.30 -37.14
C GLY A 971 -29.38 17.68 -37.17
N GLU A 972 -29.45 18.35 -36.03
CA GLU A 972 -29.98 19.72 -35.98
C GLU A 972 -28.97 20.72 -36.56
N GLY A 973 -29.49 21.66 -37.34
CA GLY A 973 -28.77 22.83 -37.82
C GLY A 973 -28.63 23.87 -36.72
N SER A 974 -27.55 24.63 -36.74
CA SER A 974 -27.20 25.48 -35.62
C SER A 974 -27.72 26.91 -35.74
N PRO A 975 -27.98 27.62 -34.62
CA PRO A 975 -28.23 29.05 -34.65
C PRO A 975 -27.05 29.84 -35.25
N GLY A 976 -27.31 31.00 -35.84
CA GLY A 976 -26.28 31.84 -36.46
C GLY A 976 -26.79 33.17 -37.06
N THR A 977 -25.95 33.90 -37.81
CA THR A 977 -26.38 35.03 -38.67
C THR A 977 -27.20 34.56 -39.84
N VAL A 978 -26.83 33.40 -40.38
CA VAL A 978 -27.63 32.56 -41.25
C VAL A 978 -27.84 31.26 -40.48
N GLY A 979 -29.08 30.87 -40.23
CA GLY A 979 -29.35 29.62 -39.53
C GLY A 979 -28.85 28.42 -40.36
N GLY A 980 -28.20 27.46 -39.71
CA GLY A 980 -27.75 26.23 -40.38
C GLY A 980 -28.93 25.39 -40.85
N THR A 981 -28.79 24.67 -41.95
CA THR A 981 -29.84 23.74 -42.39
C THR A 981 -29.88 22.50 -41.49
N GLY A 982 -31.07 21.98 -41.22
CA GLY A 982 -31.22 20.69 -40.57
C GLY A 982 -30.80 19.56 -41.49
N GLY A 983 -30.14 18.54 -40.95
CA GLY A 983 -29.75 17.36 -41.70
C GLY A 983 -30.97 16.54 -42.13
N ASN A 984 -30.92 15.93 -43.32
CA ASN A 984 -31.98 15.04 -43.77
C ASN A 984 -31.94 13.70 -43.01
N GLY A 985 -33.10 13.19 -42.60
CA GLY A 985 -33.26 11.81 -42.16
C GLY A 985 -33.84 10.97 -43.31
N SER A 986 -33.14 9.92 -43.74
CA SER A 986 -33.60 9.01 -44.79
C SER A 986 -33.54 7.57 -44.31
N SER A 987 -34.68 6.87 -44.37
CA SER A 987 -34.83 5.46 -43.99
C SER A 987 -35.47 4.69 -45.15
N THR A 988 -34.68 3.85 -45.82
CA THR A 988 -35.17 2.92 -46.86
C THR A 988 -35.03 1.49 -46.34
N LEU A 989 -36.15 0.75 -46.30
CA LEU A 989 -36.23 -0.63 -45.81
C LEU A 989 -37.02 -1.48 -46.80
N SER A 990 -36.38 -2.47 -47.41
CA SER A 990 -36.99 -3.38 -48.36
C SER A 990 -36.61 -4.82 -48.05
N LEU A 991 -37.60 -5.70 -47.90
CA LEU A 991 -37.37 -7.13 -47.68
C LEU A 991 -38.54 -7.97 -48.19
N ASP A 992 -38.21 -8.98 -48.99
CA ASP A 992 -39.13 -10.05 -49.37
C ASP A 992 -38.78 -11.32 -48.57
N ASP A 993 -39.68 -11.73 -47.67
CA ASP A 993 -39.54 -12.94 -46.86
C ASP A 993 -40.87 -13.72 -46.83
N LEU A 994 -40.96 -14.70 -47.72
CA LEU A 994 -42.10 -15.62 -47.81
C LEU A 994 -42.06 -16.73 -46.74
N THR A 995 -40.94 -16.85 -46.02
CA THR A 995 -40.74 -17.90 -45.01
C THR A 995 -41.22 -17.47 -43.63
N ALA A 996 -41.16 -16.18 -43.31
CA ALA A 996 -41.66 -15.63 -42.06
C ALA A 996 -43.19 -15.78 -41.94
N SER A 997 -43.65 -16.27 -40.78
CA SER A 997 -45.08 -16.35 -40.44
C SER A 997 -45.75 -14.97 -40.40
N ASN A 998 -45.03 -13.94 -39.97
CA ASN A 998 -45.45 -12.54 -39.95
C ASN A 998 -44.23 -11.65 -40.20
N LEU A 999 -44.33 -10.74 -41.17
CA LEU A 999 -43.33 -9.76 -41.54
C LEU A 999 -43.80 -8.35 -41.14
N THR A 1000 -43.14 -7.74 -40.17
CA THR A 1000 -43.36 -6.35 -39.76
C THR A 1000 -42.15 -5.49 -40.10
N LEU A 1001 -42.33 -4.51 -40.98
CA LEU A 1001 -41.28 -3.55 -41.36
C LEU A 1001 -41.67 -2.15 -40.90
N ARG A 1002 -40.81 -1.47 -40.14
CA ARG A 1002 -41.02 -0.11 -39.67
C ARG A 1002 -39.85 0.79 -40.06
N GLY A 1003 -40.09 1.73 -40.96
CA GLY A 1003 -39.14 2.77 -41.33
C GLY A 1003 -39.59 4.11 -40.78
N THR A 1004 -38.81 4.72 -39.89
CA THR A 1004 -39.02 6.07 -39.40
C THR A 1004 -37.88 6.98 -39.84
N ALA A 1005 -38.22 8.15 -40.36
CA ALA A 1005 -37.26 9.17 -40.76
C ALA A 1005 -37.70 10.53 -40.21
N THR A 1006 -36.79 11.24 -39.56
CA THR A 1006 -37.03 12.57 -39.01
C THR A 1006 -35.93 13.50 -39.48
N GLY A 1007 -36.30 14.57 -40.17
CA GLY A 1007 -35.37 15.64 -40.50
C GLY A 1007 -34.94 16.41 -39.25
N GLY A 1008 -33.70 16.87 -39.22
CA GLY A 1008 -33.20 17.71 -38.14
C GLY A 1008 -33.82 19.10 -38.17
N ALA A 1009 -33.94 19.74 -37.00
CA ALA A 1009 -34.42 21.12 -36.94
C ALA A 1009 -33.47 22.08 -37.68
N GLY A 1010 -34.01 23.13 -38.28
CA GLY A 1010 -33.19 24.22 -38.85
C GLY A 1010 -32.74 25.19 -37.75
N GLY A 1011 -31.57 25.78 -37.94
CA GLY A 1011 -31.01 26.78 -37.04
C GLY A 1011 -31.75 28.11 -37.08
N TRP A 1012 -31.77 28.80 -35.94
CA TRP A 1012 -32.38 30.14 -35.84
C TRP A 1012 -31.41 31.23 -36.27
N ALA A 1013 -31.90 32.26 -36.97
CA ALA A 1013 -31.09 33.41 -37.40
C ALA A 1013 -31.28 34.61 -36.47
N GLU A 1014 -30.19 35.23 -36.01
CA GLU A 1014 -30.27 36.37 -35.10
C GLU A 1014 -30.69 37.68 -35.80
N ASN A 1015 -30.35 37.84 -37.09
CA ASN A 1015 -30.60 39.04 -37.88
C ASN A 1015 -31.56 38.75 -39.06
N GLN A 1016 -32.76 38.30 -38.71
CA GLN A 1016 -34.07 38.32 -39.40
C GLN A 1016 -34.27 38.04 -40.91
N ALA A 1017 -33.26 37.79 -41.75
CA ALA A 1017 -33.50 37.46 -43.17
C ALA A 1017 -33.34 35.97 -43.53
N ASP A 1018 -32.35 35.26 -42.97
CA ASP A 1018 -31.91 33.96 -43.48
C ASP A 1018 -31.93 32.84 -42.43
N TRP A 1019 -33.12 32.36 -42.10
CA TRP A 1019 -33.29 31.22 -41.19
C TRP A 1019 -32.93 29.90 -41.86
N GLY A 1020 -32.44 28.96 -41.05
CA GLY A 1020 -32.15 27.61 -41.50
C GLY A 1020 -33.41 26.91 -42.01
N VAL A 1021 -33.25 26.09 -43.05
CA VAL A 1021 -34.30 25.19 -43.54
C VAL A 1021 -34.28 23.93 -42.68
N GLY A 1022 -35.45 23.42 -42.31
CA GLY A 1022 -35.55 22.13 -41.61
C GLY A 1022 -35.13 21.00 -42.54
N GLY A 1023 -34.48 19.98 -42.01
CA GLY A 1023 -34.11 18.81 -42.79
C GLY A 1023 -35.34 18.03 -43.26
N ASN A 1024 -35.22 17.34 -44.39
CA ASN A 1024 -36.28 16.48 -44.90
C ASN A 1024 -36.31 15.14 -44.15
N GLY A 1025 -37.51 14.61 -43.91
CA GLY A 1025 -37.73 13.23 -43.48
C GLY A 1025 -38.19 12.38 -44.65
N THR A 1026 -37.48 11.30 -44.99
CA THR A 1026 -37.89 10.37 -46.06
C THR A 1026 -37.88 8.94 -45.55
N ALA A 1027 -39.06 8.32 -45.45
CA ALA A 1027 -39.22 6.93 -45.03
C ALA A 1027 -39.85 6.10 -46.15
N THR A 1028 -39.15 5.09 -46.66
CA THR A 1028 -39.64 4.15 -47.66
C THR A 1028 -39.56 2.74 -47.12
N VAL A 1029 -40.69 2.03 -47.11
CA VAL A 1029 -40.80 0.66 -46.65
C VAL A 1029 -41.46 -0.18 -47.75
N SER A 1030 -40.88 -1.33 -48.10
CA SER A 1030 -41.49 -2.26 -49.05
C SER A 1030 -41.20 -3.72 -48.69
N GLY A 1031 -42.13 -4.63 -48.97
CA GLY A 1031 -41.85 -6.04 -48.77
C GLY A 1031 -42.98 -6.98 -49.16
N ASN A 1032 -42.58 -8.21 -49.47
CA ASN A 1032 -43.45 -9.33 -49.80
C ASN A 1032 -43.37 -10.43 -48.74
N GLY A 1033 -44.51 -10.97 -48.28
CA GLY A 1033 -44.53 -11.99 -47.23
C GLY A 1033 -45.89 -12.67 -47.09
N ARG A 1034 -46.04 -13.56 -46.09
CA ARG A 1034 -47.31 -14.25 -45.85
C ARG A 1034 -48.35 -13.35 -45.19
N ASP A 1035 -48.03 -12.84 -44.01
CA ASP A 1035 -48.72 -11.76 -43.32
C ASP A 1035 -47.77 -10.57 -43.20
N VAL A 1036 -48.10 -9.43 -43.80
CA VAL A 1036 -47.22 -8.28 -43.89
C VAL A 1036 -47.83 -7.05 -43.21
N THR A 1037 -47.05 -6.38 -42.37
CA THR A 1037 -47.37 -5.08 -41.76
C THR A 1037 -46.23 -4.10 -42.05
N LEU A 1038 -46.49 -3.08 -42.86
CA LEU A 1038 -45.53 -2.04 -43.22
C LEU A 1038 -45.94 -0.71 -42.58
N LEU A 1039 -45.00 -0.05 -41.89
CA LEU A 1039 -45.18 1.27 -41.33
C LEU A 1039 -44.04 2.19 -41.79
N ALA A 1040 -44.35 3.14 -42.66
CA ALA A 1040 -43.45 4.22 -43.04
C ALA A 1040 -43.87 5.51 -42.34
N ARG A 1041 -42.99 6.13 -41.56
CA ARG A 1041 -43.24 7.40 -40.88
C ARG A 1041 -42.15 8.40 -41.21
N ALA A 1042 -42.52 9.52 -41.81
CA ALA A 1042 -41.64 10.63 -42.12
C ALA A 1042 -42.09 11.89 -41.36
N VAL A 1043 -41.13 12.61 -40.78
CA VAL A 1043 -41.38 13.90 -40.12
C VAL A 1043 -40.33 14.89 -40.63
N GLY A 1044 -40.78 16.02 -41.15
CA GLY A 1044 -39.92 17.11 -41.55
C GLY A 1044 -39.34 17.83 -40.33
N GLY A 1045 -38.14 18.37 -40.47
CA GLY A 1045 -37.50 19.17 -39.43
C GLY A 1045 -38.21 20.49 -39.20
N ASN A 1046 -38.35 20.89 -37.93
CA ASN A 1046 -38.95 22.18 -37.56
C ASN A 1046 -38.02 23.34 -37.92
N ALA A 1047 -38.57 24.38 -38.55
CA ALA A 1047 -37.84 25.58 -38.98
C ALA A 1047 -38.83 26.66 -39.45
N MET A 1048 -38.33 27.81 -39.90
CA MET A 1048 -39.18 28.79 -40.59
C MET A 1048 -39.60 28.32 -41.99
N ARG A 1049 -38.71 27.60 -42.68
CA ARG A 1049 -39.08 26.74 -43.81
C ARG A 1049 -39.01 25.30 -43.32
N GLY A 1050 -40.16 24.74 -42.95
CA GLY A 1050 -40.25 23.36 -42.47
C GLY A 1050 -39.70 22.39 -43.51
N GLY A 1051 -39.03 21.33 -43.05
CA GLY A 1051 -38.56 20.28 -43.94
C GLY A 1051 -39.72 19.48 -44.53
N ASP A 1052 -39.51 18.93 -45.72
CA ASP A 1052 -40.49 18.05 -46.36
C ASP A 1052 -40.51 16.67 -45.67
N ALA A 1053 -41.66 16.02 -45.69
CA ALA A 1053 -41.84 14.66 -45.19
C ALA A 1053 -42.42 13.75 -46.28
N VAL A 1054 -41.70 12.69 -46.64
CA VAL A 1054 -42.15 11.71 -47.64
C VAL A 1054 -42.17 10.31 -47.01
N ALA A 1055 -43.36 9.73 -46.86
CA ALA A 1055 -43.55 8.37 -46.37
C ALA A 1055 -44.15 7.47 -47.45
N THR A 1056 -43.50 6.37 -47.79
CA THR A 1056 -43.97 5.39 -48.78
C THR A 1056 -43.98 3.98 -48.18
N ALA A 1057 -45.13 3.28 -48.21
CA ALA A 1057 -45.28 1.91 -47.74
C ALA A 1057 -45.92 1.01 -48.82
N ASN A 1058 -45.17 0.06 -49.40
CA ASN A 1058 -45.63 -0.79 -50.52
C ASN A 1058 -45.51 -2.28 -50.19
N GLY A 1059 -46.63 -2.96 -49.94
CA GLY A 1059 -46.64 -4.35 -49.46
C GLY A 1059 -47.47 -5.30 -50.30
N THR A 1060 -46.95 -6.51 -50.48
CA THR A 1060 -47.69 -7.65 -51.06
C THR A 1060 -47.75 -8.78 -50.05
N GLY A 1061 -48.94 -9.23 -49.68
CA GLY A 1061 -49.16 -10.31 -48.72
C GLY A 1061 -49.83 -11.52 -49.38
N ILE A 1062 -49.54 -12.74 -48.95
CA ILE A 1062 -50.34 -13.89 -49.40
C ILE A 1062 -51.70 -13.88 -48.67
N THR A 1063 -51.69 -13.74 -47.35
CA THR A 1063 -52.88 -13.85 -46.50
C THR A 1063 -53.37 -12.48 -46.03
N ARG A 1064 -52.47 -11.62 -45.55
CA ARG A 1064 -52.80 -10.27 -45.06
C ARG A 1064 -51.70 -9.27 -45.42
N ALA A 1065 -52.09 -8.08 -45.87
CA ALA A 1065 -51.17 -6.95 -46.06
C ALA A 1065 -51.75 -5.68 -45.42
N VAL A 1066 -51.00 -5.04 -44.53
CA VAL A 1066 -51.33 -3.74 -43.93
C VAL A 1066 -50.19 -2.78 -44.23
N SER A 1067 -50.47 -1.66 -44.89
CA SER A 1067 -49.48 -0.63 -45.20
C SER A 1067 -49.95 0.72 -44.66
N GLN A 1068 -49.16 1.33 -43.78
CA GLN A 1068 -49.45 2.64 -43.20
C GLN A 1068 -48.30 3.61 -43.51
N ALA A 1069 -48.62 4.73 -44.14
CA ALA A 1069 -47.69 5.81 -44.42
C ALA A 1069 -48.14 7.08 -43.69
N GLU A 1070 -47.26 7.65 -42.87
CA GLU A 1070 -47.52 8.89 -42.14
C GLU A 1070 -46.44 9.92 -42.46
N ALA A 1071 -46.84 11.05 -43.03
CA ALA A 1071 -45.95 12.17 -43.30
C ALA A 1071 -46.43 13.41 -42.54
N ARG A 1072 -45.54 14.07 -41.80
CA ARG A 1072 -45.83 15.35 -41.14
C ARG A 1072 -44.79 16.40 -41.54
N GLY A 1073 -45.22 17.50 -42.14
CA GLY A 1073 -44.35 18.65 -42.44
C GLY A 1073 -43.76 19.25 -41.17
N GLY A 1074 -42.60 19.91 -41.28
CA GLY A 1074 -41.99 20.60 -40.16
C GLY A 1074 -42.85 21.77 -39.66
N GLU A 1075 -43.03 21.89 -38.34
CA GLU A 1075 -43.81 22.97 -37.72
C GLU A 1075 -43.02 24.28 -37.62
N ARG A 1076 -43.76 25.39 -37.66
CA ARG A 1076 -43.22 26.74 -37.50
C ARG A 1076 -42.81 27.01 -36.05
N ALA A 1077 -41.53 27.23 -35.81
CA ALA A 1077 -40.98 27.35 -34.45
C ALA A 1077 -41.23 28.69 -33.72
N ALA A 1078 -41.71 29.75 -34.39
CA ALA A 1078 -41.94 31.04 -33.71
C ALA A 1078 -43.09 31.87 -34.33
N PRO A 1079 -44.13 32.26 -33.54
CA PRO A 1079 -45.22 33.12 -34.01
C PRO A 1079 -44.89 34.61 -34.06
N TYR A 1080 -43.75 35.05 -33.50
CA TYR A 1080 -43.48 36.47 -33.20
C TYR A 1080 -43.15 37.39 -34.39
N TYR A 1081 -42.89 36.87 -35.60
CA TYR A 1081 -42.58 37.70 -36.78
C TYR A 1081 -43.51 37.39 -37.97
N PRO A 1082 -44.25 38.35 -38.53
CA PRO A 1082 -45.27 38.14 -39.57
C PRO A 1082 -44.73 37.89 -41.00
N LEU A 1083 -43.51 37.34 -41.16
CA LEU A 1083 -42.97 36.99 -42.48
C LEU A 1083 -43.71 35.75 -43.06
N ALA A 1084 -44.02 35.80 -44.35
CA ALA A 1084 -44.67 34.72 -45.10
C ALA A 1084 -43.75 33.49 -45.16
N ALA A 1085 -43.97 32.55 -44.26
CA ALA A 1085 -43.21 31.31 -44.16
C ALA A 1085 -44.08 30.14 -44.63
N HIS A 1086 -43.50 29.23 -45.40
CA HIS A 1086 -44.17 28.01 -45.88
C HIS A 1086 -43.87 26.85 -44.92
N GLY A 1087 -44.91 26.14 -44.48
CA GLY A 1087 -44.75 24.83 -43.84
C GLY A 1087 -44.12 23.83 -44.81
N GLY A 1088 -43.53 22.76 -44.29
CA GLY A 1088 -42.96 21.69 -45.12
C GLY A 1088 -44.05 20.90 -45.83
N ASN A 1089 -43.80 20.42 -47.05
CA ASN A 1089 -44.76 19.57 -47.74
C ASN A 1089 -44.78 18.17 -47.10
N ALA A 1090 -45.97 17.60 -46.91
CA ALA A 1090 -46.14 16.22 -46.48
C ALA A 1090 -46.73 15.36 -47.60
N GLN A 1091 -46.06 14.28 -47.96
CA GLN A 1091 -46.53 13.30 -48.94
C GLN A 1091 -46.50 11.90 -48.31
N ALA A 1092 -47.67 11.25 -48.22
CA ALA A 1092 -47.81 9.88 -47.78
C ALA A 1092 -48.38 9.02 -48.91
N THR A 1093 -47.78 7.86 -49.17
CA THR A 1093 -48.24 6.89 -50.19
C THR A 1093 -48.24 5.50 -49.58
N ALA A 1094 -49.38 4.82 -49.56
CA ALA A 1094 -49.51 3.45 -49.07
C ALA A 1094 -50.19 2.58 -50.11
N SER A 1095 -49.62 1.40 -50.40
CA SER A 1095 -50.22 0.37 -51.23
C SER A 1095 -50.12 -1.00 -50.54
N ALA A 1096 -51.21 -1.78 -50.63
CA ALA A 1096 -51.29 -3.11 -50.06
C ALA A 1096 -52.04 -4.04 -51.04
N THR A 1097 -51.41 -5.14 -51.42
CA THR A 1097 -52.01 -6.16 -52.30
C THR A 1097 -51.98 -7.50 -51.57
N ALA A 1098 -53.10 -8.21 -51.44
CA ALA A 1098 -53.09 -9.56 -50.89
C ALA A 1098 -54.18 -10.45 -51.49
N ALA A 1099 -53.95 -11.77 -51.51
CA ALA A 1099 -55.00 -12.72 -51.91
C ALA A 1099 -56.12 -12.84 -50.87
N GLY A 1100 -55.81 -12.53 -49.59
CA GLY A 1100 -56.77 -12.43 -48.49
C GLY A 1100 -57.23 -10.99 -48.18
N ARG A 1101 -56.81 -10.42 -47.03
CA ARG A 1101 -57.22 -9.07 -46.57
C ARG A 1101 -56.10 -8.04 -46.77
N ALA A 1102 -56.37 -6.98 -47.53
CA ALA A 1102 -55.48 -5.85 -47.70
C ALA A 1102 -56.05 -4.57 -47.06
N SER A 1103 -55.19 -3.77 -46.41
CA SER A 1103 -55.54 -2.44 -45.90
C SER A 1103 -54.37 -1.48 -46.14
N ALA A 1104 -54.66 -0.33 -46.74
CA ALA A 1104 -53.69 0.73 -46.96
C ALA A 1104 -54.22 2.04 -46.36
N GLN A 1105 -53.40 2.72 -45.57
CA GLN A 1105 -53.71 4.01 -44.97
C GLN A 1105 -52.55 4.98 -45.21
N ALA A 1106 -52.85 6.12 -45.81
CA ALA A 1106 -51.91 7.21 -46.00
C ALA A 1106 -52.43 8.47 -45.30
N THR A 1107 -51.63 9.03 -44.40
CA THR A 1107 -51.96 10.26 -43.67
C THR A 1107 -50.84 11.28 -43.91
N ALA A 1108 -51.18 12.41 -44.50
CA ALA A 1108 -50.26 13.53 -44.72
C ALA A 1108 -50.79 14.77 -43.98
N THR A 1109 -49.95 15.34 -43.11
CA THR A 1109 -50.26 16.55 -42.34
C THR A 1109 -49.21 17.59 -42.65
N GLY A 1110 -49.58 18.62 -43.42
CA GLY A 1110 -48.69 19.73 -43.81
C GLY A 1110 -48.49 20.76 -42.71
#